data_AF-A0A7Y5VTB6-F1
#
_entry.id   AF-A0A7Y5VTB6-F1
#
_cell.length_a   1.000
_cell.length_b   1.000
_cell.length_c   1.000
_cell.angle_alpha   90.00
_cell.angle_beta   90.00
_cell.angle_gamma   90.00
#
_symmetry.space_group_name_H-M   'P 1'
#
loop_
_entity.id
_entity.type
_entity.pdbx_description
1 polymer ?
#
loop_
_entity_poly.entity_id
_entity_poly.type
_entity_poly.pdbx_seq_one_letter_code
_entity_poly.pdbx_strand_id
1 'polypeptide(L)'
;MWRAARMNLLMPALVVLAAPSLAYGQADFVNWETPHVSPLALTPDGNRLLAVNTPDNRLEVFDVSGGSPVYMRSIRVGLDPVSVRARNNVEAWVVNHVSDSISIVNLPTGRVVFTIPTGDEPTDVVFAGTPQRAYVSVSQLNQIRVFDPANPGVAPIILNIEGEDPRALTVSLDGTRVYAAIFESGNRTTALRRNAVSNPNGPYGGQNPPPNSGTQFDPPIAPGLPPPPPVGMIVRKQPNGTWRDDNNRDWTTFVTWDLHDHDVAIIDTTPATPSVSYVSGLMNLNMALGVRPDGHVCIVGTDALNHVRFEPNIRGTFARVLMAAFDPAAPAAASIVDLNPHLNYAQPTVAQEIRDLSVGDPRGIVWTADGIGFVAGMGSSNVIAIDAAGARLATIDVGGGPTGLALNAAQGRLYVLSKFAATISVIDTALLTELSRTPFFDPTPDPIRLGRSFLYDTHQTSGLGHVSCATCHVDARMDQLAWDLGDPGGSVVPVNQPCRQGPGNCAPWHPMKGPMVTQSLQGIVGAGAMHWRGDRENLAAFAPAFVNLQGDDAAPSAADMQLFTDFIAAVRYPPNPSRNPDNTLRAALPVTGGNGSAINGRNLFLNAPITGGAITCVSCHALPTGTNGTIDFVAAAPEPQSLKMAQLRNMHEKTGFSRLLANNNRGFGYLHDSFDDTLDTFLRTPIFAFPPPPTGDQQRRDIEAFLLSFATDTHAGVGAQVTIDGANNNTPPVNNFFNTFLPLANSGQIGLVAHGRVGGPVRGYAYVNGNVFQSDRQGETIAVAALRAAAAAGGEITFTVVPFGSQARIGIDRDRDGAFDRDEIERCSDPANAAVVPVPRGDVNYSGAVDAADVPVMVSLLVNPGVATDRDRCVADFNGDGMLDGEDVNGFLACLIGGNCP
;
A
#
# COMPACT_ATOMS: atom_id res chain seq x y z
N MET A 1 -6.64 83.28 -9.77
CA MET A 1 -6.51 82.24 -8.73
C MET A 1 -7.90 81.73 -8.33
N TRP A 2 -8.59 81.03 -9.24
CA TRP A 2 -10.01 80.69 -9.06
C TRP A 2 -10.37 79.36 -9.76
N ARG A 3 -10.91 78.43 -8.95
CA ARG A 3 -12.03 77.48 -9.15
C ARG A 3 -12.16 76.60 -10.42
N ALA A 4 -12.39 75.30 -10.20
CA ALA A 4 -13.56 74.50 -10.66
C ALA A 4 -13.35 73.02 -10.29
N ALA A 5 -14.13 72.40 -9.39
CA ALA A 5 -15.41 71.71 -9.65
C ALA A 5 -15.35 70.64 -10.74
N ARG A 6 -15.37 69.34 -10.36
CA ARG A 6 -16.02 68.25 -11.13
C ARG A 6 -16.52 67.14 -10.21
N MET A 7 -17.79 66.80 -10.37
CA MET A 7 -18.50 65.68 -9.78
C MET A 7 -19.20 64.92 -10.92
N ASN A 8 -19.15 63.59 -10.85
CA ASN A 8 -19.88 62.53 -11.60
C ASN A 8 -19.46 62.26 -13.07
N LEU A 9 -19.28 61.03 -13.56
CA LEU A 9 -20.08 59.80 -13.37
C LEU A 9 -19.29 58.47 -13.54
N LEU A 10 -19.56 57.52 -12.63
CA LEU A 10 -19.71 56.05 -12.73
C LEU A 10 -19.03 55.22 -13.84
N MET A 11 -18.13 54.32 -13.42
CA MET A 11 -17.95 52.96 -13.97
C MET A 11 -17.81 51.98 -12.79
N PRO A 12 -18.52 50.83 -12.75
CA PRO A 12 -18.40 49.89 -11.66
C PRO A 12 -17.06 49.16 -11.73
N ALA A 13 -16.27 49.27 -10.66
CA ALA A 13 -15.09 48.42 -10.48
C ALA A 13 -15.58 46.98 -10.26
N LEU A 14 -15.33 46.12 -11.24
CA LEU A 14 -15.46 44.68 -11.10
C LEU A 14 -14.49 44.25 -10.00
N VAL A 15 -15.02 43.84 -8.84
CA VAL A 15 -14.25 43.11 -7.85
C VAL A 15 -13.94 41.74 -8.46
N VAL A 16 -12.73 41.59 -9.00
CA VAL A 16 -12.17 40.28 -9.31
C VAL A 16 -11.97 39.59 -7.96
N LEU A 17 -12.96 38.79 -7.58
CA LEU A 17 -12.79 37.73 -6.60
C LEU A 17 -11.66 36.84 -7.15
N ALA A 18 -10.47 36.98 -6.58
CA ALA A 18 -9.44 35.97 -6.70
C ALA A 18 -10.00 34.69 -6.07
N ALA A 19 -10.58 33.83 -6.91
CA ALA A 19 -10.78 32.44 -6.56
C ALA A 19 -9.40 31.87 -6.21
N PRO A 20 -9.26 31.11 -5.11
CA PRO A 20 -8.05 30.34 -4.92
C PRO A 20 -8.01 29.34 -6.09
N SER A 21 -7.07 29.56 -7.01
CA SER A 21 -6.64 28.58 -7.97
C SER A 21 -6.11 27.39 -7.18
N LEU A 22 -6.95 26.37 -6.96
CA LEU A 22 -6.48 25.03 -6.65
C LEU A 22 -5.62 24.62 -7.84
N ALA A 23 -4.31 24.51 -7.60
CA ALA A 23 -3.34 24.13 -8.60
C ALA A 23 -3.73 22.75 -9.17
N TYR A 24 -3.94 22.74 -10.49
CA TYR A 24 -4.19 21.57 -11.33
C TYR A 24 -2.91 20.71 -11.49
N GLY A 25 -2.37 20.18 -10.39
CA GLY A 25 -1.05 19.54 -10.35
C GLY A 25 -1.03 18.07 -9.91
N GLN A 26 -2.15 17.34 -9.97
CA GLN A 26 -2.24 15.96 -9.46
C GLN A 26 -3.18 15.03 -10.26
N ALA A 27 -3.61 15.43 -11.47
CA ALA A 27 -4.73 14.78 -12.18
C ALA A 27 -4.41 13.41 -12.81
N ASP A 28 -3.13 12.99 -12.87
CA ASP A 28 -2.70 11.82 -13.66
C ASP A 28 -1.83 10.80 -12.90
N PHE A 29 -1.51 11.05 -11.62
CA PHE A 29 -0.87 10.10 -10.69
C PHE A 29 -1.83 9.75 -9.55
N VAL A 30 -1.93 8.48 -9.20
CA VAL A 30 -2.66 8.04 -8.00
C VAL A 30 -1.72 7.25 -7.12
N ASN A 31 -1.61 7.67 -5.85
CA ASN A 31 -0.81 6.98 -4.86
C ASN A 31 -1.72 6.17 -3.92
N TRP A 32 -1.71 4.85 -4.05
CA TRP A 32 -2.36 3.95 -3.09
C TRP A 32 -1.43 3.56 -1.94
N GLU A 33 -0.16 3.97 -2.00
CA GLU A 33 0.91 3.59 -1.08
C GLU A 33 1.04 2.07 -0.89
N THR A 34 0.80 1.33 -1.97
CA THR A 34 0.74 -0.15 -1.95
C THR A 34 2.07 -0.76 -1.47
N PRO A 35 2.03 -1.76 -0.57
CA PRO A 35 3.22 -2.41 -0.05
C PRO A 35 3.83 -3.41 -1.02
N HIS A 36 5.17 -3.39 -1.14
CA HIS A 36 5.91 -4.46 -1.79
C HIS A 36 5.92 -5.72 -0.91
N VAL A 37 5.96 -6.89 -1.55
CA VAL A 37 6.18 -8.17 -0.86
C VAL A 37 7.41 -8.85 -1.41
N SER A 38 7.47 -9.05 -2.73
CA SER A 38 8.63 -9.66 -3.39
C SER A 38 8.98 -8.95 -4.70
N PRO A 39 9.42 -7.69 -4.61
CA PRO A 39 9.48 -6.79 -5.77
C PRO A 39 10.68 -7.06 -6.69
N LEU A 40 11.56 -7.99 -6.33
CA LEU A 40 12.81 -8.27 -7.03
C LEU A 40 13.05 -9.80 -7.13
N ALA A 41 13.38 -10.30 -8.32
CA ALA A 41 13.70 -11.70 -8.53
C ALA A 41 14.76 -11.91 -9.63
N LEU A 42 15.55 -12.97 -9.52
CA LEU A 42 16.43 -13.43 -10.58
C LEU A 42 15.73 -14.49 -11.44
N THR A 43 16.07 -14.56 -12.73
CA THR A 43 15.81 -15.78 -13.51
C THR A 43 16.66 -16.94 -12.97
N PRO A 44 16.20 -18.20 -13.10
CA PRO A 44 16.95 -19.35 -12.57
C PRO A 44 18.39 -19.51 -13.06
N ASP A 45 18.73 -19.01 -14.24
CA ASP A 45 20.11 -18.97 -14.75
C ASP A 45 20.99 -17.88 -14.12
N GLY A 46 20.41 -16.99 -13.31
CA GLY A 46 21.10 -15.89 -12.64
C GLY A 46 21.49 -14.73 -13.56
N ASN A 47 21.06 -14.72 -14.83
CA ASN A 47 21.51 -13.74 -15.82
C ASN A 47 20.59 -12.51 -15.93
N ARG A 48 19.32 -12.64 -15.53
CA ARG A 48 18.37 -11.52 -15.57
C ARG A 48 17.82 -11.21 -14.19
N LEU A 49 17.76 -9.92 -13.89
CA LEU A 49 17.11 -9.38 -12.71
C LEU A 49 15.79 -8.72 -13.13
N LEU A 50 14.73 -9.08 -12.43
CA LEU A 50 13.34 -8.68 -12.67
C LEU A 50 12.91 -7.80 -11.50
N ALA A 51 12.52 -6.56 -11.76
CA ALA A 51 12.15 -5.57 -10.75
C ALA A 51 10.76 -5.01 -11.03
N VAL A 52 9.83 -5.07 -10.08
CA VAL A 52 8.56 -4.35 -10.21
C VAL A 52 8.79 -2.87 -9.99
N ASN A 53 8.21 -2.06 -10.88
CA ASN A 53 8.17 -0.61 -10.77
C ASN A 53 6.72 -0.21 -10.49
N THR A 54 6.35 -0.23 -9.21
CA THR A 54 4.98 0.00 -8.75
C THR A 54 4.42 1.35 -9.19
N PRO A 55 5.13 2.50 -9.00
CA PRO A 55 4.63 3.80 -9.43
C PRO A 55 4.38 3.90 -10.95
N ASP A 56 5.06 3.08 -11.75
CA ASP A 56 4.97 3.12 -13.21
C ASP A 56 4.09 2.02 -13.82
N ASN A 57 3.61 1.05 -13.03
CA ASN A 57 2.83 -0.11 -13.49
C ASN A 57 3.59 -1.01 -14.48
N ARG A 58 4.88 -1.25 -14.20
CA ARG A 58 5.78 -1.99 -15.10
C ARG A 58 6.64 -3.03 -14.40
N LEU A 59 7.10 -4.00 -15.19
CA LEU A 59 8.21 -4.88 -14.88
C LEU A 59 9.45 -4.38 -15.63
N GLU A 60 10.48 -4.00 -14.88
CA GLU A 60 11.80 -3.66 -15.40
C GLU A 60 12.68 -4.92 -15.46
N VAL A 61 13.44 -5.06 -16.55
CA VAL A 61 14.32 -6.21 -16.79
C VAL A 61 15.74 -5.71 -16.99
N PHE A 62 16.68 -6.29 -16.24
CA PHE A 62 18.10 -5.99 -16.32
C PHE A 62 18.90 -7.26 -16.65
N ASP A 63 19.96 -7.11 -17.43
CA ASP A 63 21.03 -8.11 -17.53
C ASP A 63 21.97 -7.92 -16.34
N VAL A 64 22.32 -9.03 -15.70
CA VAL A 64 23.24 -9.08 -14.57
C VAL A 64 24.32 -10.15 -14.76
N SER A 65 24.55 -10.58 -16.01
CA SER A 65 25.59 -11.57 -16.33
C SER A 65 26.99 -11.07 -15.95
N GLY A 66 27.21 -9.76 -16.00
CA GLY A 66 28.43 -9.09 -15.52
C GLY A 66 28.45 -8.73 -14.03
N GLY A 67 27.39 -9.02 -13.28
CA GLY A 67 27.26 -8.73 -11.84
C GLY A 67 26.74 -7.33 -11.48
N SER A 68 26.72 -6.39 -12.43
CA SER A 68 26.07 -5.09 -12.28
C SER A 68 24.82 -5.02 -13.17
N PRO A 69 23.69 -4.47 -12.70
CA PRO A 69 22.47 -4.35 -13.51
C PRO A 69 22.67 -3.44 -14.72
N VAL A 70 22.44 -3.99 -15.91
CA VAL A 70 22.36 -3.26 -17.19
C VAL A 70 20.93 -3.32 -17.68
N TYR A 71 20.27 -2.17 -17.81
CA TYR A 71 18.86 -2.11 -18.22
C TYR A 71 18.64 -2.73 -19.60
N MET A 72 17.61 -3.57 -19.74
CA MET A 72 17.25 -4.23 -21.00
C MET A 72 15.94 -3.72 -21.59
N ARG A 73 14.89 -3.62 -20.77
CA ARG A 73 13.54 -3.20 -21.20
C ARG A 73 12.59 -3.01 -20.03
N SER A 74 11.49 -2.33 -20.33
CA SER A 74 10.34 -2.13 -19.46
C SER A 74 9.09 -2.75 -20.08
N ILE A 75 8.32 -3.51 -19.30
CA ILE A 75 7.12 -4.24 -19.75
C ILE A 75 5.92 -3.75 -18.94
N ARG A 76 4.90 -3.18 -19.59
CA ARG A 76 3.65 -2.78 -18.91
C ARG A 76 2.91 -4.01 -18.38
N VAL A 77 2.38 -3.91 -17.16
CA VAL A 77 1.61 -4.97 -16.47
C VAL A 77 0.30 -4.38 -15.93
N GLY A 78 -0.28 -4.94 -14.86
CA GLY A 78 -1.41 -4.35 -14.16
C GLY A 78 -1.01 -3.22 -13.21
N LEU A 79 -2.01 -2.65 -12.54
CA LEU A 79 -1.81 -1.52 -11.64
C LEU A 79 -1.17 -1.97 -10.32
N ASP A 80 -0.24 -1.14 -9.84
CA ASP A 80 0.55 -1.35 -8.62
C ASP A 80 1.11 -2.79 -8.51
N PRO A 81 2.06 -3.19 -9.39
CA PRO A 81 2.73 -4.48 -9.25
C PRO A 81 3.58 -4.51 -7.97
N VAL A 82 3.46 -5.58 -7.18
CA VAL A 82 4.11 -5.68 -5.84
C VAL A 82 5.07 -6.86 -5.71
N SER A 83 4.93 -7.86 -6.58
CA SER A 83 5.75 -9.06 -6.59
C SER A 83 6.04 -9.56 -7.99
N VAL A 84 7.23 -10.14 -8.18
CA VAL A 84 7.61 -10.86 -9.41
C VAL A 84 8.30 -12.17 -9.07
N ARG A 85 7.97 -13.23 -9.81
CA ARG A 85 8.71 -14.50 -9.81
C ARG A 85 9.01 -14.97 -11.22
N ALA A 86 10.25 -15.36 -11.47
CA ALA A 86 10.59 -16.15 -12.64
C ALA A 86 10.18 -17.61 -12.40
N ARG A 87 9.24 -18.13 -13.20
CA ARG A 87 8.92 -19.56 -13.19
C ARG A 87 10.05 -20.38 -13.83
N ASN A 88 10.65 -19.80 -14.87
CA ASN A 88 11.79 -20.32 -15.61
C ASN A 88 12.50 -19.14 -16.31
N ASN A 89 13.51 -19.42 -17.16
CA ASN A 89 14.28 -18.36 -17.84
C ASN A 89 13.49 -17.59 -18.91
N VAL A 90 12.28 -18.01 -19.27
CA VAL A 90 11.47 -17.41 -20.33
C VAL A 90 10.13 -16.83 -19.86
N GLU A 91 9.65 -17.21 -18.67
CA GLU A 91 8.34 -16.85 -18.13
C GLU A 91 8.47 -16.28 -16.71
N ALA A 92 7.86 -15.12 -16.49
CA ALA A 92 7.70 -14.51 -15.17
C ALA A 92 6.23 -14.22 -14.87
N TRP A 93 5.85 -14.30 -13.60
CA TRP A 93 4.52 -13.93 -13.12
C TRP A 93 4.66 -12.68 -12.26
N VAL A 94 3.90 -11.64 -12.61
CA VAL A 94 3.90 -10.35 -11.90
C VAL A 94 2.55 -10.17 -11.23
N VAL A 95 2.54 -9.99 -9.91
CA VAL A 95 1.33 -9.81 -9.11
C VAL A 95 0.98 -8.33 -9.05
N ASN A 96 -0.22 -7.98 -9.51
CA ASN A 96 -0.72 -6.60 -9.61
C ASN A 96 -1.80 -6.38 -8.56
N HIS A 97 -1.46 -5.68 -7.49
CA HIS A 97 -2.27 -5.60 -6.28
C HIS A 97 -3.59 -4.87 -6.51
N VAL A 98 -3.55 -3.67 -7.11
CA VAL A 98 -4.77 -2.87 -7.40
C VAL A 98 -5.57 -3.45 -8.57
N SER A 99 -4.92 -4.22 -9.44
CA SER A 99 -5.58 -4.86 -10.58
C SER A 99 -6.26 -6.19 -10.27
N ASP A 100 -6.14 -6.70 -9.04
CA ASP A 100 -6.65 -8.01 -8.63
C ASP A 100 -6.25 -9.14 -9.59
N SER A 101 -5.02 -9.06 -10.11
CA SER A 101 -4.57 -9.88 -11.22
C SER A 101 -3.10 -10.29 -11.15
N ILE A 102 -2.75 -11.30 -11.94
CA ILE A 102 -1.36 -11.66 -12.25
C ILE A 102 -1.14 -11.52 -13.75
N SER A 103 -0.10 -10.79 -14.15
CA SER A 103 0.39 -10.76 -15.54
C SER A 103 1.40 -11.89 -15.77
N ILE A 104 1.12 -12.80 -16.70
CA ILE A 104 2.09 -13.79 -17.18
C ILE A 104 2.89 -13.17 -18.31
N VAL A 105 4.20 -13.01 -18.10
CA VAL A 105 5.11 -12.29 -18.98
C VAL A 105 6.04 -13.27 -19.69
N ASN A 106 6.10 -13.18 -21.03
CA ASN A 106 7.16 -13.81 -21.82
C ASN A 106 8.39 -12.89 -21.87
N LEU A 107 9.45 -13.26 -21.16
CA LEU A 107 10.66 -12.45 -21.00
C LEU A 107 11.43 -12.22 -22.32
N PRO A 108 11.59 -13.21 -23.23
CA PRO A 108 12.29 -12.99 -24.49
C PRO A 108 11.61 -11.95 -25.38
N THR A 109 10.28 -11.99 -25.48
CA THR A 109 9.51 -11.09 -26.37
C THR A 109 9.04 -9.81 -25.68
N GLY A 110 9.12 -9.76 -24.34
CA GLY A 110 8.80 -8.59 -23.53
C GLY A 110 7.30 -8.25 -23.53
N ARG A 111 6.44 -9.26 -23.44
CA ARG A 111 4.97 -9.07 -23.52
C ARG A 111 4.22 -9.87 -22.47
N VAL A 112 3.06 -9.36 -22.06
CA VAL A 112 2.06 -10.09 -21.29
C VAL A 112 1.31 -11.03 -22.24
N VAL A 113 1.38 -12.33 -21.99
CA VAL A 113 0.69 -13.36 -22.81
C VAL A 113 -0.65 -13.76 -22.23
N PHE A 114 -0.84 -13.55 -20.93
CA PHE A 114 -2.09 -13.87 -20.24
C PHE A 114 -2.22 -13.05 -18.97
N THR A 115 -3.44 -12.76 -18.55
CA THR A 115 -3.74 -12.12 -17.26
C THR A 115 -4.68 -13.03 -16.48
N ILE A 116 -4.27 -13.43 -15.27
CA ILE A 116 -5.06 -14.28 -14.37
C ILE A 116 -5.84 -13.37 -13.43
N PRO A 117 -7.18 -13.43 -13.38
CA PRO A 117 -7.94 -12.85 -12.28
C PRO A 117 -7.73 -13.68 -10.99
N THR A 118 -7.30 -13.04 -9.92
CA THR A 118 -6.97 -13.75 -8.66
C THR A 118 -8.06 -13.61 -7.62
N GLY A 119 -8.66 -12.43 -7.48
CA GLY A 119 -9.38 -12.00 -6.27
C GLY A 119 -8.68 -10.79 -5.65
N ASP A 120 -9.37 -10.13 -4.73
CA ASP A 120 -9.01 -8.81 -4.20
C ASP A 120 -7.65 -8.80 -3.49
N GLU A 121 -6.81 -7.80 -3.83
CA GLU A 121 -5.49 -7.54 -3.24
C GLU A 121 -4.55 -8.79 -3.24
N PRO A 122 -4.15 -9.33 -4.41
CA PRO A 122 -3.14 -10.37 -4.47
C PRO A 122 -1.76 -9.78 -4.17
N THR A 123 -0.89 -10.54 -3.48
CA THR A 123 0.35 -9.98 -2.95
C THR A 123 1.63 -10.74 -3.33
N ASP A 124 1.61 -12.07 -3.45
CA ASP A 124 2.77 -12.86 -3.87
C ASP A 124 2.36 -14.13 -4.63
N VAL A 125 3.32 -14.73 -5.33
CA VAL A 125 3.20 -16.04 -5.96
C VAL A 125 4.46 -16.87 -5.71
N VAL A 126 4.33 -18.18 -5.54
CA VAL A 126 5.46 -19.13 -5.57
C VAL A 126 5.10 -20.42 -6.30
N PHE A 127 6.11 -21.12 -6.82
CA PHE A 127 5.93 -22.38 -7.54
C PHE A 127 6.49 -23.56 -6.74
N ALA A 128 5.65 -24.58 -6.48
CA ALA A 128 6.03 -25.73 -5.64
C ALA A 128 5.27 -27.02 -6.02
N GLY A 129 5.72 -28.16 -5.48
CA GLY A 129 5.10 -29.48 -5.67
C GLY A 129 5.48 -30.21 -6.97
N THR A 130 5.08 -31.48 -7.06
CA THR A 130 5.21 -32.33 -8.24
C THR A 130 3.87 -33.04 -8.51
N PRO A 131 3.11 -32.67 -9.55
CA PRO A 131 3.41 -31.63 -10.55
C PRO A 131 3.49 -30.22 -9.96
N GLN A 132 4.22 -29.32 -10.63
CA GLN A 132 4.39 -27.93 -10.19
C GLN A 132 3.05 -27.18 -10.20
N ARG A 133 2.75 -26.48 -9.10
CA ARG A 133 1.58 -25.61 -8.93
C ARG A 133 2.03 -24.19 -8.56
N ALA A 134 1.21 -23.19 -8.87
CA ALA A 134 1.43 -21.81 -8.47
C ALA A 134 0.52 -21.46 -7.27
N TYR A 135 1.10 -21.08 -6.15
CA TYR A 135 0.41 -20.68 -4.93
C TYR A 135 0.42 -19.17 -4.86
N VAL A 136 -0.76 -18.55 -4.79
CA VAL A 136 -0.95 -17.10 -4.83
C VAL A 136 -1.63 -16.65 -3.54
N SER A 137 -1.04 -15.69 -2.85
CA SER A 137 -1.69 -15.02 -1.71
C SER A 137 -2.69 -14.00 -2.21
N VAL A 138 -3.93 -14.09 -1.70
CA VAL A 138 -5.04 -13.18 -1.98
C VAL A 138 -5.52 -12.65 -0.64
N SER A 139 -4.91 -11.53 -0.25
CA SER A 139 -4.69 -11.22 1.15
C SER A 139 -5.97 -10.71 1.81
N GLN A 140 -6.71 -9.82 1.15
CA GLN A 140 -8.01 -9.32 1.63
C GLN A 140 -9.11 -10.39 1.73
N LEU A 141 -8.93 -11.54 1.06
CA LEU A 141 -9.84 -12.68 1.17
C LEU A 141 -9.39 -13.71 2.21
N ASN A 142 -8.23 -13.52 2.86
CA ASN A 142 -7.60 -14.48 3.76
C ASN A 142 -7.44 -15.87 3.11
N GLN A 143 -6.94 -15.88 1.86
CA GLN A 143 -6.86 -17.08 1.02
C GLN A 143 -5.49 -17.26 0.38
N ILE A 144 -5.11 -18.53 0.20
CA ILE A 144 -4.15 -18.94 -0.83
C ILE A 144 -4.90 -19.62 -1.96
N ARG A 145 -4.71 -19.15 -3.19
CA ARG A 145 -5.28 -19.75 -4.41
C ARG A 145 -4.20 -20.50 -5.17
N VAL A 146 -4.49 -21.75 -5.54
CA VAL A 146 -3.54 -22.65 -6.17
C VAL A 146 -3.95 -22.90 -7.61
N PHE A 147 -3.14 -22.40 -8.54
CA PHE A 147 -3.36 -22.48 -9.99
C PHE A 147 -2.51 -23.58 -10.61
N ASP A 148 -3.02 -24.15 -11.70
CA ASP A 148 -2.20 -24.94 -12.64
C ASP A 148 -1.46 -23.97 -13.56
N PRO A 149 -0.12 -23.83 -13.43
CA PRO A 149 0.61 -22.87 -14.23
C PRO A 149 0.77 -23.34 -15.70
N ALA A 150 0.47 -24.60 -16.04
CA ALA A 150 0.36 -25.04 -17.44
C ALA A 150 -0.99 -24.67 -18.07
N ASN A 151 -2.03 -24.47 -17.25
CA ASN A 151 -3.38 -24.09 -17.69
C ASN A 151 -3.97 -23.00 -16.77
N PRO A 152 -3.39 -21.79 -16.74
CA PRO A 152 -3.72 -20.77 -15.74
C PRO A 152 -5.15 -20.22 -15.82
N GLY A 153 -5.92 -20.57 -16.87
CA GLY A 153 -7.33 -20.21 -17.02
C GLY A 153 -8.32 -21.14 -16.32
N VAL A 154 -7.88 -22.27 -15.75
CA VAL A 154 -8.76 -23.17 -14.99
C VAL A 154 -9.04 -22.60 -13.59
N ALA A 155 -10.17 -22.98 -12.99
CA ALA A 155 -10.50 -22.55 -11.63
C ALA A 155 -9.43 -23.05 -10.63
N PRO A 156 -8.93 -22.18 -9.73
CA PRO A 156 -7.92 -22.57 -8.76
C PRO A 156 -8.52 -23.42 -7.63
N ILE A 157 -7.66 -24.14 -6.91
CA ILE A 157 -8.00 -24.66 -5.58
C ILE A 157 -7.94 -23.49 -4.60
N ILE A 158 -8.96 -23.34 -3.75
CA ILE A 158 -9.03 -22.28 -2.73
C ILE A 158 -8.67 -22.89 -1.37
N LEU A 159 -7.67 -22.33 -0.71
CA LEU A 159 -7.30 -22.63 0.67
C LEU A 159 -7.65 -21.41 1.53
N ASN A 160 -8.58 -21.57 2.46
CA ASN A 160 -8.86 -20.52 3.45
C ASN A 160 -7.79 -20.58 4.54
N ILE A 161 -7.28 -19.41 4.93
CA ILE A 161 -6.26 -19.26 5.95
C ILE A 161 -6.91 -18.70 7.21
N GLU A 162 -6.64 -19.32 8.35
CA GLU A 162 -7.09 -18.88 9.68
C GLU A 162 -6.13 -17.80 10.22
N GLY A 163 -6.13 -16.65 9.55
CA GLY A 163 -5.31 -15.49 9.87
C GLY A 163 -5.66 -14.34 8.92
N GLU A 164 -5.26 -13.11 9.27
CA GLU A 164 -5.54 -11.93 8.45
C GLU A 164 -4.40 -11.59 7.50
N ASP A 165 -4.78 -11.27 6.28
CA ASP A 165 -3.92 -10.68 5.27
C ASP A 165 -2.66 -11.53 5.01
N PRO A 166 -2.78 -12.83 4.63
CA PRO A 166 -1.61 -13.62 4.26
C PRO A 166 -0.90 -12.98 3.06
N ARG A 167 0.39 -12.63 3.20
CA ARG A 167 1.14 -11.87 2.17
C ARG A 167 2.32 -12.63 1.59
N ALA A 168 3.47 -12.62 2.28
CA ALA A 168 4.71 -13.17 1.78
C ALA A 168 4.68 -14.70 1.71
N LEU A 169 5.22 -15.26 0.61
CA LEU A 169 5.30 -16.69 0.40
C LEU A 169 6.76 -17.14 0.22
N THR A 170 7.10 -18.32 0.75
CA THR A 170 8.35 -19.01 0.41
C THR A 170 8.15 -20.51 0.25
N VAL A 171 9.12 -21.21 -0.34
CA VAL A 171 9.07 -22.64 -0.61
C VAL A 171 10.17 -23.37 0.15
N SER A 172 9.88 -24.56 0.69
CA SER A 172 10.92 -25.43 1.25
C SER A 172 11.95 -25.85 0.19
N LEU A 173 13.17 -26.18 0.61
CA LEU A 173 14.26 -26.54 -0.30
C LEU A 173 13.95 -27.74 -1.21
N ASP A 174 13.10 -28.66 -0.73
CA ASP A 174 12.65 -29.85 -1.46
C ASP A 174 11.35 -29.63 -2.26
N GLY A 175 10.74 -28.43 -2.17
CA GLY A 175 9.49 -28.10 -2.85
C GLY A 175 8.24 -28.81 -2.32
N THR A 176 8.31 -29.47 -1.16
CA THR A 176 7.18 -30.21 -0.55
C THR A 176 6.28 -29.34 0.34
N ARG A 177 6.71 -28.12 0.67
CA ARG A 177 5.96 -27.17 1.48
C ARG A 177 6.03 -25.75 0.93
N VAL A 178 4.92 -25.03 1.09
CA VAL A 178 4.85 -23.57 0.94
C VAL A 178 4.56 -22.97 2.32
N TYR A 179 5.24 -21.89 2.65
CA TYR A 179 5.01 -21.13 3.88
C TYR A 179 4.43 -19.78 3.54
N ALA A 180 3.38 -19.35 4.25
CA ALA A 180 2.76 -18.05 4.08
C ALA A 180 2.81 -17.26 5.40
N ALA A 181 3.42 -16.06 5.38
CA ALA A 181 3.36 -15.15 6.52
C ALA A 181 1.96 -14.53 6.60
N ILE A 182 1.39 -14.56 7.80
CA ILE A 182 0.15 -13.87 8.13
C ILE A 182 0.55 -12.46 8.56
N PHE A 183 0.34 -11.49 7.66
CA PHE A 183 0.86 -10.14 7.82
C PHE A 183 0.26 -9.46 9.03
N GLU A 184 -1.05 -9.59 9.26
CA GLU A 184 -1.75 -9.03 10.43
C GLU A 184 -2.10 -10.15 11.42
N SER A 185 -1.09 -10.80 12.00
CA SER A 185 -1.29 -11.86 12.99
C SER A 185 -1.72 -11.31 14.35
N GLY A 186 -2.44 -12.13 15.12
CA GLY A 186 -2.93 -11.76 16.43
C GLY A 186 -1.84 -11.76 17.50
N ASN A 187 -1.55 -10.61 18.12
CA ASN A 187 -0.51 -10.48 19.17
C ASN A 187 -0.95 -10.93 20.58
N ARG A 188 -2.00 -11.76 20.65
CA ARG A 188 -2.68 -12.19 21.88
C ARG A 188 -3.33 -11.08 22.70
N THR A 189 -3.69 -9.94 22.10
CA THR A 189 -4.41 -8.87 22.80
C THR A 189 -5.84 -8.71 22.30
N THR A 190 -6.73 -8.26 23.18
CA THR A 190 -8.12 -7.90 22.85
C THR A 190 -8.62 -6.82 23.81
N ALA A 191 -9.71 -6.14 23.44
CA ALA A 191 -10.33 -5.11 24.26
C ALA A 191 -11.52 -5.63 25.08
N LEU A 192 -11.47 -5.39 26.39
CA LEU A 192 -12.61 -5.45 27.28
C LEU A 192 -13.42 -4.16 27.19
N ARG A 193 -14.74 -4.34 27.09
CA ARG A 193 -15.70 -3.24 27.11
C ARG A 193 -15.69 -2.53 28.48
N ARG A 194 -15.94 -1.23 28.50
CA ARG A 194 -16.06 -0.40 29.72
C ARG A 194 -16.97 -1.02 30.81
N ASN A 195 -18.09 -1.63 30.41
CA ASN A 195 -19.03 -2.26 31.35
C ASN A 195 -18.45 -3.53 32.02
N ALA A 196 -17.58 -4.27 31.33
CA ALA A 196 -16.82 -5.37 31.92
C ALA A 196 -15.78 -4.81 32.92
N VAL A 197 -15.07 -3.75 32.55
CA VAL A 197 -14.09 -3.07 33.44
C VAL A 197 -14.77 -2.53 34.71
N SER A 198 -15.95 -1.93 34.56
CA SER A 198 -16.72 -1.33 35.66
C SER A 198 -17.55 -2.36 36.47
N ASN A 199 -17.41 -3.65 36.19
CA ASN A 199 -18.19 -4.68 36.89
C ASN A 199 -17.66 -4.87 38.33
N PRO A 200 -18.51 -4.82 39.37
CA PRO A 200 -18.10 -5.07 40.76
C PRO A 200 -17.49 -6.45 41.02
N ASN A 201 -17.81 -7.45 40.17
CA ASN A 201 -17.22 -8.78 40.23
C ASN A 201 -15.87 -8.87 39.49
N GLY A 202 -15.42 -7.78 38.86
CA GLY A 202 -14.13 -7.69 38.19
C GLY A 202 -12.97 -7.57 39.18
N PRO A 203 -11.72 -7.75 38.73
CA PRO A 203 -10.53 -7.79 39.59
C PRO A 203 -10.27 -6.51 40.40
N TYR A 204 -10.84 -5.38 39.99
CA TYR A 204 -10.74 -4.09 40.67
C TYR A 204 -12.03 -3.67 41.40
N GLY A 205 -13.00 -4.57 41.56
CA GLY A 205 -14.23 -4.24 42.30
C GLY A 205 -15.06 -3.11 41.66
N GLY A 206 -15.00 -2.96 40.34
CA GLY A 206 -15.76 -1.94 39.58
C GLY A 206 -15.11 -0.56 39.47
N GLN A 207 -13.85 -0.39 39.86
CA GLN A 207 -13.11 0.86 39.69
C GLN A 207 -12.77 1.12 38.21
N ASN A 208 -13.01 2.35 37.74
CA ASN A 208 -12.71 2.73 36.35
C ASN A 208 -12.12 4.16 36.29
N PRO A 209 -11.00 4.38 35.57
CA PRO A 209 -10.02 3.41 35.09
C PRO A 209 -9.23 2.79 36.25
N PRO A 210 -8.81 1.51 36.15
CA PRO A 210 -8.02 0.88 37.20
C PRO A 210 -6.54 1.33 37.16
N PRO A 211 -5.83 1.29 38.30
CA PRO A 211 -4.38 1.54 38.36
C PRO A 211 -3.62 0.55 37.48
N ASN A 212 -2.56 1.01 36.83
CA ASN A 212 -1.65 0.18 36.02
C ASN A 212 -0.38 -0.25 36.79
N SER A 213 -0.17 0.23 38.02
CA SER A 213 0.99 -0.14 38.85
C SER A 213 0.59 -0.36 40.31
N GLY A 214 0.39 -1.64 40.67
CA GLY A 214 -0.08 -2.02 42.00
C GLY A 214 -1.44 -1.43 42.33
N THR A 215 -1.46 -0.40 43.18
CA THR A 215 -2.67 0.37 43.53
C THR A 215 -2.60 1.83 43.09
N GLN A 216 -1.62 2.20 42.26
CA GLN A 216 -1.35 3.55 41.78
C GLN A 216 -1.27 3.59 40.26
N PHE A 217 -1.31 4.79 39.70
CA PHE A 217 -0.99 5.02 38.29
C PHE A 217 0.50 5.29 38.12
N ASP A 218 1.05 4.79 37.02
CA ASP A 218 2.40 5.10 36.55
C ASP A 218 2.31 5.59 35.08
N PRO A 219 2.65 6.85 34.77
CA PRO A 219 2.98 7.91 35.73
C PRO A 219 1.79 8.27 36.65
N PRO A 220 2.03 8.95 37.79
CA PRO A 220 0.96 9.39 38.68
C PRO A 220 -0.01 10.36 37.98
N ILE A 221 -1.30 10.27 38.32
CA ILE A 221 -2.31 11.23 37.85
C ILE A 221 -1.95 12.63 38.34
N ALA A 222 -1.94 13.61 37.43
CA ALA A 222 -1.66 15.01 37.75
C ALA A 222 -2.67 15.56 38.79
N PRO A 223 -2.20 16.29 39.83
CA PRO A 223 -3.09 16.88 40.83
C PRO A 223 -4.11 17.83 40.21
N GLY A 224 -5.38 17.73 40.63
CA GLY A 224 -6.45 18.63 40.19
C GLY A 224 -7.16 18.22 38.90
N LEU A 225 -6.77 17.11 38.27
CA LEU A 225 -7.58 16.51 37.21
C LEU A 225 -8.95 16.06 37.76
N PRO A 226 -10.04 16.21 36.99
CA PRO A 226 -11.32 15.61 37.35
C PRO A 226 -11.21 14.07 37.34
N PRO A 227 -12.18 13.34 37.91
CA PRO A 227 -12.17 11.89 37.85
C PRO A 227 -12.03 11.41 36.40
N PRO A 228 -11.12 10.47 36.11
CA PRO A 228 -10.93 10.05 34.73
C PRO A 228 -12.20 9.42 34.17
N PRO A 229 -12.47 9.59 32.86
CA PRO A 229 -13.62 9.01 32.21
C PRO A 229 -13.56 7.49 32.28
N PRO A 230 -14.71 6.82 32.45
CA PRO A 230 -14.74 5.37 32.43
C PRO A 230 -14.49 4.86 31.02
N VAL A 231 -13.50 3.97 30.85
CA VAL A 231 -13.05 3.46 29.56
C VAL A 231 -13.00 1.93 29.53
N GLY A 232 -12.81 1.36 28.33
CA GLY A 232 -12.44 -0.04 28.16
C GLY A 232 -10.99 -0.31 28.58
N MET A 233 -10.52 -1.55 28.39
CA MET A 233 -9.15 -1.92 28.72
C MET A 233 -8.63 -3.01 27.80
N ILE A 234 -7.34 -2.95 27.45
CA ILE A 234 -6.66 -4.00 26.69
C ILE A 234 -6.19 -5.07 27.68
N VAL A 235 -6.43 -6.34 27.34
CA VAL A 235 -5.89 -7.50 28.05
C VAL A 235 -5.11 -8.38 27.09
N ARG A 236 -4.06 -9.02 27.61
CA ARG A 236 -3.19 -9.94 26.86
C ARG A 236 -3.28 -11.36 27.42
N LYS A 237 -3.42 -12.34 26.53
CA LYS A 237 -3.39 -13.76 26.88
C LYS A 237 -1.97 -14.19 27.23
N GLN A 238 -1.84 -14.83 28.37
CA GLN A 238 -0.58 -15.38 28.88
C GLN A 238 -0.37 -16.82 28.37
N PRO A 239 0.87 -17.35 28.39
CA PRO A 239 1.16 -18.73 27.98
C PRO A 239 0.38 -19.81 28.76
N ASN A 240 -0.04 -19.50 29.99
CA ASN A 240 -0.87 -20.40 30.81
C ASN A 240 -2.39 -20.30 30.48
N GLY A 241 -2.76 -19.56 29.44
CA GLY A 241 -4.15 -19.38 28.98
C GLY A 241 -4.93 -18.27 29.70
N THR A 242 -4.37 -17.62 30.73
CA THR A 242 -5.07 -16.55 31.45
C THR A 242 -5.02 -15.22 30.70
N TRP A 243 -6.10 -14.45 30.70
CA TRP A 243 -6.13 -13.10 30.15
C TRP A 243 -5.80 -12.10 31.25
N ARG A 244 -4.78 -11.25 31.04
CA ARG A 244 -4.31 -10.31 32.07
C ARG A 244 -4.14 -8.89 31.54
N ASP A 245 -4.31 -7.93 32.42
CA ASP A 245 -3.95 -6.54 32.15
C ASP A 245 -2.46 -6.26 32.43
N ASP A 246 -2.04 -5.03 32.18
CA ASP A 246 -0.68 -4.53 32.43
C ASP A 246 -0.27 -4.48 33.91
N ASN A 247 -1.23 -4.61 34.83
CA ASN A 247 -1.00 -4.72 36.27
C ASN A 247 -1.17 -6.17 36.77
N ASN A 248 -1.11 -7.13 35.84
CA ASN A 248 -1.11 -8.57 36.07
C ASN A 248 -2.35 -9.12 36.80
N ARG A 249 -3.50 -8.43 36.74
CA ARG A 249 -4.78 -8.96 37.24
C ARG A 249 -5.44 -9.89 36.23
N ASP A 250 -6.16 -10.87 36.73
CA ASP A 250 -6.77 -11.94 35.93
C ASP A 250 -8.19 -11.59 35.49
N TRP A 251 -8.40 -11.48 34.18
CA TRP A 251 -9.67 -11.15 33.52
C TRP A 251 -10.26 -12.32 32.74
N THR A 252 -9.73 -13.54 32.91
CA THR A 252 -10.10 -14.71 32.11
C THR A 252 -11.61 -14.97 32.10
N THR A 253 -12.31 -14.73 33.21
CA THR A 253 -13.77 -14.92 33.30
C THR A 253 -14.60 -13.90 32.52
N PHE A 254 -13.98 -12.81 32.05
CA PHE A 254 -14.61 -11.75 31.27
C PHE A 254 -14.33 -11.85 29.76
N VAL A 255 -13.48 -12.79 29.34
CA VAL A 255 -13.15 -13.05 27.93
C VAL A 255 -13.71 -14.41 27.55
N THR A 256 -14.77 -14.43 26.73
CA THR A 256 -15.46 -15.67 26.29
C THR A 256 -15.08 -16.12 24.88
N TRP A 257 -14.13 -15.43 24.26
CA TRP A 257 -13.62 -15.66 22.92
C TRP A 257 -12.10 -15.83 22.95
N ASP A 258 -11.51 -16.21 21.83
CA ASP A 258 -10.07 -16.34 21.64
C ASP A 258 -9.61 -15.66 20.36
N LEU A 259 -8.30 -15.46 20.25
CA LEU A 259 -7.63 -14.85 19.11
C LEU A 259 -6.61 -15.84 18.54
N HIS A 260 -6.68 -16.11 17.23
CA HIS A 260 -5.64 -16.80 16.51
C HIS A 260 -4.36 -15.98 16.57
N ASP A 261 -3.30 -16.64 17.02
CA ASP A 261 -1.92 -16.18 16.99
C ASP A 261 -1.19 -17.02 15.95
N HIS A 262 -1.82 -17.22 14.79
CA HIS A 262 -1.24 -17.97 13.67
C HIS A 262 -0.37 -17.00 12.87
N ASP A 263 0.94 -17.19 12.92
CA ASP A 263 1.91 -16.28 12.30
C ASP A 263 2.36 -16.74 10.92
N VAL A 264 2.44 -18.06 10.75
CA VAL A 264 2.83 -18.70 9.49
C VAL A 264 1.93 -19.88 9.20
N ALA A 265 1.31 -19.88 8.02
CA ALA A 265 0.65 -21.06 7.49
C ALA A 265 1.68 -21.97 6.78
N ILE A 266 1.71 -23.25 7.15
CA ILE A 266 2.51 -24.30 6.52
C ILE A 266 1.58 -25.13 5.62
N ILE A 267 1.83 -25.09 4.32
CA ILE A 267 1.02 -25.73 3.29
C ILE A 267 1.77 -26.95 2.74
N ASP A 268 1.22 -28.15 2.92
CA ASP A 268 1.77 -29.37 2.32
C ASP A 268 1.40 -29.45 0.84
N THR A 269 2.42 -29.51 -0.02
CA THR A 269 2.24 -29.53 -1.48
C THR A 269 2.28 -30.93 -2.08
N THR A 270 2.42 -31.97 -1.26
CA THR A 270 2.45 -33.36 -1.72
C THR A 270 1.07 -33.93 -2.08
N PRO A 271 -0.04 -33.65 -1.35
CA PRO A 271 -1.35 -34.12 -1.76
C PRO A 271 -1.92 -33.32 -2.94
N ALA A 272 -2.82 -33.96 -3.70
CA ALA A 272 -3.53 -33.32 -4.81
C ALA A 272 -4.33 -32.09 -4.35
N THR A 273 -4.91 -32.15 -3.14
CA THR A 273 -5.46 -30.99 -2.43
C THR A 273 -4.53 -30.65 -1.27
N PRO A 274 -3.84 -29.49 -1.30
CA PRO A 274 -2.94 -29.09 -0.22
C PRO A 274 -3.65 -29.04 1.14
N SER A 275 -2.94 -29.39 2.21
CA SER A 275 -3.41 -29.21 3.59
C SER A 275 -2.65 -28.07 4.26
N VAL A 276 -3.26 -27.45 5.27
CA VAL A 276 -2.72 -26.29 5.99
C VAL A 276 -2.56 -26.61 7.47
N SER A 277 -1.44 -26.18 8.05
CA SER A 277 -1.16 -26.16 9.49
C SER A 277 -0.49 -24.83 9.85
N TYR A 278 -0.24 -24.54 11.14
CA TYR A 278 0.20 -23.21 11.56
C TYR A 278 1.35 -23.22 12.56
N VAL A 279 2.16 -22.16 12.53
CA VAL A 279 3.11 -21.76 13.58
C VAL A 279 2.55 -20.55 14.30
N SER A 280 2.79 -20.47 15.61
CA SER A 280 2.20 -19.45 16.49
C SER A 280 3.19 -18.88 17.50
N GLY A 281 2.92 -17.66 17.96
CA GLY A 281 3.66 -17.00 19.04
C GLY A 281 4.96 -16.35 18.60
N LEU A 282 5.08 -15.93 17.35
CA LEU A 282 6.27 -15.32 16.78
C LEU A 282 6.26 -13.79 16.94
N MET A 283 5.32 -13.10 16.29
CA MET A 283 5.17 -11.64 16.28
C MET A 283 3.86 -11.25 15.57
N ASN A 284 3.39 -10.03 15.75
CA ASN A 284 2.09 -9.64 15.21
C ASN A 284 2.09 -9.14 13.76
N LEU A 285 3.18 -8.51 13.30
CA LEU A 285 3.34 -8.14 11.90
C LEU A 285 4.42 -8.98 11.23
N ASN A 286 4.04 -10.07 10.57
CA ASN A 286 4.97 -10.95 9.86
C ASN A 286 5.21 -10.41 8.44
N MET A 287 6.26 -9.60 8.29
CA MET A 287 6.49 -8.78 7.09
C MET A 287 7.09 -9.59 5.93
N ALA A 288 8.06 -10.46 6.21
CA ALA A 288 8.74 -11.27 5.19
C ALA A 288 9.28 -12.57 5.79
N LEU A 289 9.49 -13.58 4.93
CA LEU A 289 10.05 -14.86 5.35
C LEU A 289 10.97 -15.49 4.29
N GLY A 290 11.89 -16.33 4.73
CA GLY A 290 12.86 -17.02 3.88
C GLY A 290 13.34 -18.33 4.51
N VAL A 291 13.90 -19.23 3.70
CA VAL A 291 14.39 -20.54 4.15
C VAL A 291 15.91 -20.54 4.21
N ARG A 292 16.44 -20.95 5.36
CA ARG A 292 17.88 -21.16 5.56
C ARG A 292 18.37 -22.40 4.81
N PRO A 293 19.67 -22.51 4.48
CA PRO A 293 20.23 -23.69 3.82
C PRO A 293 20.07 -24.99 4.62
N ASP A 294 19.89 -24.91 5.93
CA ASP A 294 19.65 -26.06 6.81
C ASP A 294 18.16 -26.43 6.94
N GLY A 295 17.27 -25.73 6.24
CA GLY A 295 15.82 -26.01 6.20
C GLY A 295 14.98 -25.24 7.22
N HIS A 296 15.58 -24.47 8.14
CA HIS A 296 14.81 -23.62 9.04
C HIS A 296 14.10 -22.50 8.26
N VAL A 297 12.87 -22.18 8.66
CA VAL A 297 12.13 -21.04 8.12
C VAL A 297 12.34 -19.86 9.06
N CYS A 298 12.75 -18.73 8.49
CA CYS A 298 12.99 -17.48 9.22
C CYS A 298 11.99 -16.42 8.80
N ILE A 299 11.52 -15.63 9.75
CA ILE A 299 10.50 -14.59 9.58
C ILE A 299 11.04 -13.32 10.21
N VAL A 300 10.87 -12.19 9.54
CA VAL A 300 11.18 -10.86 10.07
C VAL A 300 9.92 -10.02 10.13
N GLY A 301 9.86 -9.14 11.12
CA GLY A 301 8.67 -8.35 11.36
C GLY A 301 8.73 -7.54 12.64
N THR A 302 7.57 -7.11 13.11
CA THR A 302 7.46 -6.35 14.35
C THR A 302 6.46 -6.97 15.32
N ASP A 303 6.73 -6.86 16.62
CA ASP A 303 5.79 -7.22 17.69
C ASP A 303 5.40 -5.98 18.53
N ALA A 304 4.11 -5.69 18.61
CA ALA A 304 3.55 -4.52 19.25
C ALA A 304 3.34 -4.73 20.77
N LEU A 305 3.60 -3.68 21.56
CA LEU A 305 3.42 -3.66 23.01
C LEU A 305 2.15 -2.91 23.45
N ASN A 306 1.09 -2.98 22.64
CA ASN A 306 -0.16 -2.24 22.85
C ASN A 306 -0.91 -2.57 24.16
N HIS A 307 -0.56 -3.67 24.83
CA HIS A 307 -1.08 -4.03 26.15
C HIS A 307 -0.55 -3.14 27.28
N VAL A 308 0.57 -2.42 27.09
CA VAL A 308 1.17 -1.54 28.09
C VAL A 308 0.49 -0.17 28.04
N ARG A 309 -0.18 0.22 29.13
CA ARG A 309 -0.80 1.55 29.20
C ARG A 309 0.19 2.57 29.71
N PHE A 310 0.62 3.41 28.79
CA PHE A 310 0.26 4.81 28.59
C PHE A 310 1.34 5.42 27.70
N GLU A 311 1.04 6.51 26.99
CA GLU A 311 2.01 7.13 26.07
C GLU A 311 3.39 7.35 26.72
N PRO A 312 3.52 7.86 27.96
CA PRO A 312 4.82 8.03 28.61
C PRO A 312 5.58 6.72 28.89
N ASN A 313 4.87 5.59 29.06
CA ASN A 313 5.47 4.30 29.42
C ASN A 313 6.01 3.53 28.22
N ILE A 314 5.55 3.87 27.01
CA ILE A 314 5.95 3.21 25.77
C ILE A 314 6.72 4.13 24.82
N ARG A 315 7.08 5.33 25.29
CA ARG A 315 7.84 6.33 24.53
C ARG A 315 9.12 5.70 23.93
N GLY A 316 9.19 5.73 22.60
CA GLY A 316 10.27 5.18 21.78
C GLY A 316 10.35 3.64 21.74
N THR A 317 9.47 2.93 22.45
CA THR A 317 9.65 1.50 22.74
C THR A 317 8.37 0.68 22.56
N PHE A 318 7.36 1.22 21.88
CA PHE A 318 6.03 0.63 21.74
C PHE A 318 5.96 -0.60 20.80
N ALA A 319 7.05 -0.94 20.11
CA ALA A 319 7.19 -2.17 19.35
C ALA A 319 8.62 -2.74 19.44
N ARG A 320 8.81 -3.96 18.95
CA ARG A 320 10.12 -4.59 18.74
C ARG A 320 10.27 -5.01 17.29
N VAL A 321 11.49 -4.96 16.78
CA VAL A 321 11.84 -5.45 15.43
C VAL A 321 12.54 -6.79 15.60
N LEU A 322 11.90 -7.85 15.13
CA LEU A 322 12.27 -9.23 15.50
C LEU A 322 12.62 -10.07 14.28
N MET A 323 13.42 -11.10 14.52
CA MET A 323 13.49 -12.28 13.68
C MET A 323 13.05 -13.50 14.49
N ALA A 324 12.18 -14.32 13.91
CA ALA A 324 11.87 -15.64 14.41
C ALA A 324 12.43 -16.72 13.46
N ALA A 325 12.80 -17.88 14.00
CA ALA A 325 13.23 -19.04 13.21
C ALA A 325 12.69 -20.35 13.81
N PHE A 326 12.16 -21.24 12.98
CA PHE A 326 11.64 -22.55 13.40
C PHE A 326 12.04 -23.67 12.44
N ASP A 327 12.18 -24.88 12.97
CA ASP A 327 12.29 -26.11 12.18
C ASP A 327 10.87 -26.55 11.76
N PRO A 328 10.57 -26.71 10.46
CA PRO A 328 9.29 -27.23 9.99
C PRO A 328 8.90 -28.60 10.57
N ALA A 329 9.85 -29.41 11.03
CA ALA A 329 9.58 -30.67 11.71
C ALA A 329 9.22 -30.50 13.20
N ALA A 330 9.56 -29.35 13.80
CA ALA A 330 9.29 -29.01 15.20
C ALA A 330 8.85 -27.53 15.35
N PRO A 331 7.74 -27.11 14.69
CA PRO A 331 7.38 -25.68 14.57
C PRO A 331 7.09 -25.00 15.92
N ALA A 332 6.71 -25.76 16.95
CA ALA A 332 6.46 -25.23 18.29
C ALA A 332 7.73 -24.79 19.05
N ALA A 333 8.93 -25.16 18.56
CA ALA A 333 10.21 -24.82 19.17
C ALA A 333 10.89 -23.64 18.45
N ALA A 334 10.13 -22.59 18.13
CA ALA A 334 10.66 -21.41 17.48
C ALA A 334 11.61 -20.62 18.40
N SER A 335 12.66 -20.05 17.80
CA SER A 335 13.54 -19.06 18.44
C SER A 335 13.15 -17.66 17.97
N ILE A 336 13.22 -16.68 18.86
CA ILE A 336 12.89 -15.28 18.57
C ILE A 336 14.02 -14.41 19.10
N VAL A 337 14.51 -13.50 18.27
CA VAL A 337 15.63 -12.62 18.59
C VAL A 337 15.31 -11.19 18.17
N ASP A 338 15.80 -10.23 18.96
CA ASP A 338 15.73 -8.82 18.64
C ASP A 338 16.80 -8.48 17.59
N LEU A 339 16.41 -7.84 16.50
CA LEU A 339 17.34 -7.43 15.45
C LEU A 339 18.13 -6.16 15.82
N ASN A 340 17.77 -5.47 16.90
CA ASN A 340 18.45 -4.28 17.42
C ASN A 340 19.04 -4.52 18.83
N PRO A 341 19.92 -5.53 19.01
CA PRO A 341 20.40 -5.93 20.34
C PRO A 341 21.30 -4.91 21.03
N HIS A 342 21.78 -3.89 20.30
CA HIS A 342 22.54 -2.77 20.84
C HIS A 342 21.68 -1.78 21.65
N LEU A 343 20.36 -1.83 21.50
CA LEU A 343 19.44 -0.91 22.17
C LEU A 343 19.15 -1.33 23.61
N ASN A 344 19.09 -0.33 24.49
CA ASN A 344 18.54 -0.48 25.84
C ASN A 344 17.14 0.15 25.89
N TYR A 345 16.11 -0.67 25.83
CA TYR A 345 14.71 -0.24 25.85
C TYR A 345 14.23 0.35 27.19
N ALA A 346 15.09 0.45 28.20
CA ALA A 346 14.77 1.25 29.40
C ALA A 346 14.94 2.76 29.14
N GLN A 347 15.59 3.15 28.04
CA GLN A 347 15.72 4.55 27.62
C GLN A 347 14.89 4.81 26.37
N PRO A 348 14.19 5.94 26.28
CA PRO A 348 13.38 6.28 25.10
C PRO A 348 14.21 6.81 23.93
N THR A 349 15.48 7.15 24.16
CA THR A 349 16.36 7.78 23.17
C THR A 349 17.82 7.40 23.39
N VAL A 350 18.60 7.35 22.30
CA VAL A 350 20.06 7.17 22.26
C VAL A 350 20.69 8.22 21.33
N ALA A 351 22.02 8.34 21.30
CA ALA A 351 22.71 9.23 20.38
C ALA A 351 22.51 8.81 18.91
N GLN A 352 22.57 9.76 17.97
CA GLN A 352 22.25 9.51 16.55
C GLN A 352 23.11 8.38 15.95
N GLU A 353 24.40 8.34 16.25
CA GLU A 353 25.31 7.31 15.74
C GLU A 353 24.93 5.89 16.21
N ILE A 354 24.17 5.76 17.29
CA ILE A 354 23.61 4.48 17.76
C ILE A 354 22.25 4.19 17.11
N ARG A 355 21.45 5.24 16.83
CA ARG A 355 20.17 5.11 16.10
C ARG A 355 20.40 4.59 14.68
N ASP A 356 21.42 5.10 14.00
CA ASP A 356 21.74 4.76 12.61
C ASP A 356 22.14 3.28 12.44
N LEU A 357 22.52 2.61 13.54
CA LEU A 357 22.74 1.15 13.55
C LEU A 357 21.44 0.35 13.53
N SER A 358 20.30 0.94 13.90
CA SER A 358 19.04 0.22 14.02
C SER A 358 18.48 -0.20 12.66
N VAL A 359 17.75 -1.31 12.65
CA VAL A 359 16.87 -1.71 11.55
C VAL A 359 15.42 -1.43 11.95
N GLY A 360 14.65 -0.84 11.03
CA GLY A 360 13.25 -0.50 11.21
C GLY A 360 12.43 -0.94 9.99
N ASP A 361 11.19 -1.39 10.25
CA ASP A 361 10.25 -1.88 9.23
C ASP A 361 10.87 -2.91 8.27
N PRO A 362 11.21 -4.12 8.76
CA PRO A 362 11.94 -5.11 7.97
C PRO A 362 11.05 -5.75 6.90
N ARG A 363 11.40 -5.66 5.62
CA ARG A 363 10.53 -6.07 4.49
C ARG A 363 11.07 -7.17 3.58
N GLY A 364 12.24 -7.73 3.88
CA GLY A 364 12.80 -8.84 3.11
C GLY A 364 13.85 -9.61 3.90
N ILE A 365 13.97 -10.92 3.63
CA ILE A 365 15.03 -11.76 4.17
C ILE A 365 15.48 -12.81 3.14
N VAL A 366 16.79 -12.95 2.94
CA VAL A 366 17.39 -14.01 2.10
C VAL A 366 18.63 -14.59 2.77
N TRP A 367 18.99 -15.82 2.43
CA TRP A 367 20.11 -16.54 3.03
C TRP A 367 21.11 -17.04 1.99
N THR A 368 22.39 -16.86 2.27
CA THR A 368 23.48 -17.47 1.50
C THR A 368 23.69 -18.93 1.91
N ALA A 369 24.38 -19.69 1.05
CA ALA A 369 24.66 -21.10 1.30
C ALA A 369 25.56 -21.36 2.52
N ASP A 370 26.41 -20.39 2.88
CA ASP A 370 27.28 -20.40 4.07
C ASP A 370 26.57 -19.89 5.34
N GLY A 371 25.29 -19.54 5.25
CA GLY A 371 24.44 -19.25 6.42
C GLY A 371 24.45 -17.78 6.88
N ILE A 372 24.83 -16.84 6.00
CA ILE A 372 24.65 -15.40 6.23
C ILE A 372 23.24 -15.01 5.77
N GLY A 373 22.47 -14.40 6.66
CA GLY A 373 21.17 -13.82 6.36
C GLY A 373 21.30 -12.33 6.03
N PHE A 374 20.51 -11.84 5.08
CA PHE A 374 20.39 -10.41 4.79
C PHE A 374 18.95 -9.96 5.01
N VAL A 375 18.76 -8.88 5.77
CA VAL A 375 17.43 -8.32 6.08
C VAL A 375 17.35 -6.87 5.59
N ALA A 376 16.32 -6.55 4.81
CA ALA A 376 16.07 -5.20 4.32
C ALA A 376 15.22 -4.41 5.33
N GLY A 377 15.71 -3.26 5.80
CA GLY A 377 14.97 -2.33 6.66
C GLY A 377 14.41 -1.16 5.86
N MET A 378 13.13 -1.25 5.48
CA MET A 378 12.48 -0.23 4.64
C MET A 378 12.50 1.14 5.31
N GLY A 379 12.23 1.16 6.62
CA GLY A 379 12.19 2.37 7.44
C GLY A 379 13.57 2.91 7.82
N SER A 380 14.63 2.09 7.75
CA SER A 380 15.99 2.46 8.18
C SER A 380 16.98 2.63 7.03
N SER A 381 16.51 2.61 5.77
CA SER A 381 17.32 2.81 4.57
C SER A 381 18.56 1.91 4.47
N ASN A 382 18.53 0.72 5.09
CA ASN A 382 19.68 -0.16 5.21
C ASN A 382 19.33 -1.63 4.96
N VAL A 383 20.37 -2.41 4.69
CA VAL A 383 20.38 -3.87 4.77
C VAL A 383 21.32 -4.29 5.87
N ILE A 384 20.88 -5.22 6.72
CA ILE A 384 21.72 -5.79 7.77
C ILE A 384 22.12 -7.20 7.36
N ALA A 385 23.37 -7.57 7.63
CA ALA A 385 23.84 -8.94 7.53
C ALA A 385 23.80 -9.57 8.92
N ILE A 386 23.32 -10.81 9.02
CA ILE A 386 23.17 -11.56 10.28
C ILE A 386 23.69 -12.98 10.14
N ASP A 387 24.07 -13.59 11.26
CA ASP A 387 24.30 -15.03 11.32
C ASP A 387 22.99 -15.82 11.56
N ALA A 388 23.10 -17.14 11.63
CA ALA A 388 21.98 -18.05 11.89
C ALA A 388 21.24 -17.81 13.21
N ALA A 389 21.89 -17.18 14.20
CA ALA A 389 21.29 -16.82 15.49
C ALA A 389 20.72 -15.39 15.49
N GLY A 390 20.80 -14.68 14.36
CA GLY A 390 20.39 -13.28 14.24
C GLY A 390 21.41 -12.27 14.76
N ALA A 391 22.63 -12.70 15.11
CA ALA A 391 23.67 -11.78 15.52
C ALA A 391 24.14 -10.94 14.33
N ARG A 392 24.26 -9.63 14.54
CA ARG A 392 24.59 -8.67 13.48
C ARG A 392 26.05 -8.76 13.07
N LEU A 393 26.27 -8.93 11.76
CA LEU A 393 27.58 -8.98 11.11
C LEU A 393 27.94 -7.66 10.43
N ALA A 394 26.96 -6.99 9.82
CA ALA A 394 27.17 -5.70 9.14
C ALA A 394 25.87 -4.89 9.04
N THR A 395 25.99 -3.61 8.72
CA THR A 395 24.90 -2.70 8.36
C THR A 395 25.34 -1.90 7.14
N ILE A 396 24.52 -1.92 6.09
CA ILE A 396 24.88 -1.47 4.75
C ILE A 396 23.82 -0.48 4.29
N ASP A 397 24.20 0.77 4.02
CA ASP A 397 23.30 1.76 3.41
C ASP A 397 23.03 1.38 1.94
N VAL A 398 21.76 1.41 1.55
CA VAL A 398 21.26 1.09 0.20
C VAL A 398 20.26 2.13 -0.31
N GLY A 399 20.16 3.28 0.37
CA GLY A 399 19.16 4.32 0.08
C GLY A 399 17.75 3.99 0.57
N GLY A 400 16.85 4.96 0.39
CA GLY A 400 15.52 4.94 1.00
C GLY A 400 14.58 3.82 0.50
N GLY A 401 13.95 3.13 1.45
CA GLY A 401 12.89 2.15 1.21
C GLY A 401 13.32 0.80 0.64
N PRO A 402 14.40 0.15 1.13
CA PRO A 402 14.77 -1.18 0.66
C PRO A 402 13.68 -2.19 1.00
N THR A 403 13.20 -2.91 -0.01
CA THR A 403 12.05 -3.85 0.10
C THR A 403 12.27 -5.15 -0.66
N GLY A 404 13.10 -5.17 -1.69
CA GLY A 404 13.40 -6.37 -2.46
C GLY A 404 14.82 -6.85 -2.27
N LEU A 405 15.00 -8.16 -2.09
CA LEU A 405 16.31 -8.82 -2.01
C LEU A 405 16.37 -9.97 -3.02
N ALA A 406 17.39 -10.00 -3.86
CA ALA A 406 17.64 -11.10 -4.78
C ALA A 406 19.11 -11.54 -4.74
N LEU A 407 19.35 -12.75 -4.25
CA LEU A 407 20.69 -13.30 -4.07
C LEU A 407 21.15 -14.08 -5.31
N ASN A 408 22.24 -13.62 -5.93
CA ASN A 408 23.01 -14.40 -6.89
C ASN A 408 24.22 -15.03 -6.19
N ALA A 409 24.02 -16.23 -5.63
CA ALA A 409 25.05 -16.95 -4.90
C ALA A 409 26.25 -17.34 -5.77
N ALA A 410 26.03 -17.62 -7.07
CA ALA A 410 27.11 -18.01 -7.99
C ALA A 410 28.12 -16.88 -8.25
N GLN A 411 27.65 -15.63 -8.20
CA GLN A 411 28.49 -14.44 -8.39
C GLN A 411 28.90 -13.77 -7.07
N GLY A 412 28.40 -14.24 -5.91
CA GLY A 412 28.60 -13.56 -4.62
C GLY A 412 28.01 -12.14 -4.60
N ARG A 413 26.80 -11.99 -5.16
CA ARG A 413 26.11 -10.70 -5.29
C ARG A 413 24.72 -10.75 -4.67
N LEU A 414 24.37 -9.73 -3.92
CA LEU A 414 23.01 -9.47 -3.47
C LEU A 414 22.50 -8.19 -4.15
N TYR A 415 21.38 -8.28 -4.85
CA TYR A 415 20.70 -7.13 -5.42
C TYR A 415 19.60 -6.66 -4.46
N VAL A 416 19.51 -5.34 -4.27
CA VAL A 416 18.55 -4.73 -3.34
C VAL A 416 17.74 -3.66 -4.06
N LEU A 417 16.42 -3.80 -4.08
CA LEU A 417 15.52 -2.79 -4.63
C LEU A 417 15.06 -1.83 -3.54
N SER A 418 15.36 -0.55 -3.73
CA SER A 418 14.96 0.55 -2.85
C SER A 418 13.81 1.33 -3.48
N LYS A 419 12.59 1.12 -2.95
CA LYS A 419 11.31 1.64 -3.47
C LYS A 419 11.27 3.16 -3.50
N PHE A 420 11.75 3.82 -2.45
CA PHE A 420 11.65 5.29 -2.34
C PHE A 420 12.75 5.98 -3.13
N ALA A 421 13.94 5.38 -3.17
CA ALA A 421 15.07 5.89 -3.95
C ALA A 421 14.94 5.59 -5.47
N ALA A 422 14.12 4.61 -5.85
CA ALA A 422 14.05 4.07 -7.21
C ALA A 422 15.41 3.60 -7.74
N THR A 423 16.09 2.77 -6.93
CA THR A 423 17.42 2.23 -7.26
C THR A 423 17.53 0.75 -6.98
N ILE A 424 18.49 0.11 -7.65
CA ILE A 424 18.97 -1.25 -7.37
C ILE A 424 20.42 -1.16 -6.90
N SER A 425 20.65 -1.45 -5.63
CA SER A 425 22.00 -1.58 -5.05
C SER A 425 22.54 -2.99 -5.28
N VAL A 426 23.85 -3.09 -5.45
CA VAL A 426 24.59 -4.36 -5.56
C VAL A 426 25.51 -4.48 -4.36
N ILE A 427 25.35 -5.52 -3.55
CA ILE A 427 26.19 -5.81 -2.38
C ILE A 427 27.10 -6.99 -2.69
N ASP A 428 28.37 -6.88 -2.34
CA ASP A 428 29.29 -8.01 -2.29
C ASP A 428 29.01 -8.83 -1.02
N THR A 429 28.65 -10.10 -1.17
CA THR A 429 28.20 -10.92 -0.03
C THR A 429 29.34 -11.38 0.86
N ALA A 430 30.59 -11.29 0.42
CA ALA A 430 31.75 -11.64 1.22
C ALA A 430 32.32 -10.42 1.97
N LEU A 431 32.39 -9.27 1.29
CA LEU A 431 32.88 -8.02 1.87
C LEU A 431 31.82 -7.30 2.71
N LEU A 432 30.53 -7.62 2.51
CA LEU A 432 29.39 -6.97 3.17
C LEU A 432 29.36 -5.45 2.92
N THR A 433 29.62 -5.04 1.69
CA THR A 433 29.66 -3.64 1.26
C THR A 433 28.90 -3.44 -0.06
N GLU A 434 28.29 -2.28 -0.25
CA GLU A 434 27.72 -1.87 -1.54
C GLU A 434 28.83 -1.64 -2.57
N LEU A 435 28.66 -2.19 -3.78
CA LEU A 435 29.55 -2.06 -4.93
C LEU A 435 29.09 -0.98 -5.91
N SER A 436 27.79 -0.92 -6.16
CA SER A 436 27.19 -0.01 -7.13
C SER A 436 25.70 0.18 -6.87
N ARG A 437 25.16 1.31 -7.34
CA ARG A 437 23.74 1.63 -7.27
C ARG A 437 23.25 2.10 -8.64
N THR A 438 22.26 1.41 -9.20
CA THR A 438 21.70 1.69 -10.52
C THR A 438 20.29 2.28 -10.37
N PRO A 439 20.01 3.50 -10.85
CA PRO A 439 18.67 4.06 -10.83
C PRO A 439 17.76 3.44 -11.89
N PHE A 440 16.45 3.54 -11.68
CA PHE A 440 15.42 3.31 -12.70
C PHE A 440 14.37 4.42 -12.63
N PHE A 441 13.54 4.52 -13.68
CA PHE A 441 12.55 5.59 -13.82
C PHE A 441 11.50 5.56 -12.71
N ASP A 442 11.21 6.73 -12.12
CA ASP A 442 10.19 6.91 -11.09
C ASP A 442 9.30 8.11 -11.40
N PRO A 443 8.03 7.91 -11.78
CA PRO A 443 7.08 8.98 -12.06
C PRO A 443 6.45 9.59 -10.79
N THR A 444 6.89 9.20 -9.58
CA THR A 444 6.34 9.68 -8.32
C THR A 444 6.55 11.20 -8.16
N PRO A 445 5.48 11.99 -7.96
CA PRO A 445 5.59 13.44 -7.77
C PRO A 445 6.35 13.85 -6.49
N ASP A 446 6.97 15.04 -6.54
CA ASP A 446 7.75 15.61 -5.42
C ASP A 446 7.03 15.65 -4.06
N PRO A 447 5.73 16.04 -3.96
CA PRO A 447 5.03 16.06 -2.67
C PRO A 447 5.04 14.70 -1.96
N ILE A 448 5.02 13.62 -2.73
CA ILE A 448 5.11 12.26 -2.19
C ILE A 448 6.55 11.95 -1.82
N ARG A 449 7.51 12.16 -2.74
CA ARG A 449 8.93 11.84 -2.52
C ARG A 449 9.50 12.54 -1.29
N LEU A 450 9.21 13.83 -1.14
CA LEU A 450 9.76 14.67 -0.08
C LEU A 450 9.07 14.46 1.28
N GLY A 451 7.76 14.17 1.29
CA GLY A 451 7.00 14.01 2.54
C GLY A 451 7.02 12.60 3.13
N ARG A 452 7.36 11.58 2.33
CA ARG A 452 7.26 10.17 2.73
C ARG A 452 8.19 9.79 3.89
N SER A 453 9.36 10.43 4.04
CA SER A 453 10.29 10.09 5.12
C SER A 453 9.68 10.32 6.51
N PHE A 454 8.83 11.34 6.69
CA PHE A 454 8.18 11.60 7.98
C PHE A 454 7.20 10.52 8.45
N LEU A 455 6.75 9.64 7.54
CA LEU A 455 5.99 8.45 7.90
C LEU A 455 6.89 7.27 8.26
N TYR A 456 7.95 7.02 7.46
CA TYR A 456 8.68 5.76 7.47
C TYR A 456 10.08 5.81 8.10
N ASP A 457 10.81 6.92 7.96
CA ASP A 457 12.23 6.99 8.30
C ASP A 457 12.46 6.91 9.80
N THR A 458 12.88 5.73 10.28
CA THR A 458 13.04 5.44 11.70
C THR A 458 14.28 6.11 12.28
N HIS A 459 15.32 6.36 11.48
CA HIS A 459 16.54 7.04 11.94
C HIS A 459 16.32 8.54 12.12
N GLN A 460 15.46 9.13 11.28
CA GLN A 460 15.09 10.54 11.34
C GLN A 460 14.04 10.82 12.43
N THR A 461 13.08 9.91 12.65
CA THR A 461 11.84 10.23 13.39
C THR A 461 11.69 9.52 14.74
N SER A 462 12.65 8.67 15.14
CA SER A 462 12.61 7.94 16.40
C SER A 462 13.89 8.08 17.22
N GLY A 463 13.71 8.19 18.55
CA GLY A 463 14.81 8.26 19.51
C GLY A 463 15.70 7.01 19.54
N LEU A 464 15.21 5.86 19.07
CA LEU A 464 15.94 4.59 19.05
C LEU A 464 16.21 4.05 17.64
N GLY A 465 15.77 4.75 16.59
CA GLY A 465 16.05 4.36 15.21
C GLY A 465 15.26 3.17 14.68
N HIS A 466 14.28 2.60 15.41
CA HIS A 466 13.63 1.33 15.03
C HIS A 466 12.10 1.40 14.87
N VAL A 467 11.45 2.47 15.34
CA VAL A 467 10.01 2.71 15.14
C VAL A 467 9.79 3.99 14.34
N SER A 468 8.60 4.16 13.79
CA SER A 468 8.14 5.42 13.19
C SER A 468 6.61 5.51 13.29
N CYS A 469 6.00 6.55 12.71
CA CYS A 469 4.56 6.61 12.53
C CYS A 469 4.03 5.36 11.78
N ALA A 470 4.80 4.83 10.81
CA ALA A 470 4.44 3.64 10.05
C ALA A 470 4.37 2.36 10.88
N THR A 471 4.93 2.34 12.09
CA THR A 471 4.85 1.15 12.97
C THR A 471 3.42 0.84 13.41
N CYS A 472 2.58 1.87 13.60
CA CYS A 472 1.13 1.68 13.81
C CYS A 472 0.35 1.94 12.53
N HIS A 473 0.75 2.94 11.73
CA HIS A 473 0.13 3.27 10.45
C HIS A 473 0.81 2.56 9.29
N VAL A 474 0.88 1.23 9.38
CA VAL A 474 1.59 0.36 8.44
C VAL A 474 1.08 0.62 7.03
N ASP A 475 1.98 0.96 6.11
CA ASP A 475 1.64 1.27 4.71
C ASP A 475 0.62 2.43 4.57
N ALA A 476 0.68 3.41 5.48
CA ALA A 476 -0.32 4.49 5.65
C ALA A 476 -1.75 4.01 5.98
N ARG A 477 -1.91 2.72 6.28
CA ARG A 477 -3.14 2.08 6.74
C ARG A 477 -3.13 1.98 8.27
N MET A 478 -3.32 0.80 8.83
CA MET A 478 -3.47 0.53 10.26
C MET A 478 -2.92 -0.86 10.59
N ASP A 479 -2.44 -1.03 11.81
CA ASP A 479 -1.93 -2.28 12.38
C ASP A 479 -3.04 -3.23 12.90
N GLN A 480 -4.32 -2.87 12.73
CA GLN A 480 -5.49 -3.55 13.28
C GLN A 480 -5.54 -3.68 14.81
N LEU A 481 -4.69 -2.94 15.54
CA LEU A 481 -4.64 -2.96 17.00
C LEU A 481 -5.35 -1.74 17.60
N ALA A 482 -5.69 -1.86 18.89
CA ALA A 482 -6.01 -0.72 19.74
C ALA A 482 -4.87 -0.41 20.70
N TRP A 483 -4.75 0.88 21.03
CA TRP A 483 -3.71 1.45 21.89
C TRP A 483 -4.32 2.36 22.96
N ASP A 484 -3.93 2.21 24.22
CA ASP A 484 -4.30 3.16 25.28
C ASP A 484 -3.17 4.18 25.49
N LEU A 485 -3.16 5.18 24.59
CA LEU A 485 -2.19 6.28 24.60
C LEU A 485 -2.65 7.44 25.49
N GLY A 486 -3.26 7.14 26.63
CA GLY A 486 -3.54 8.13 27.68
C GLY A 486 -2.28 8.71 28.30
N ASP A 487 -2.40 9.88 28.91
CA ASP A 487 -1.33 10.52 29.69
C ASP A 487 -1.86 10.90 31.08
N PRO A 488 -1.58 10.10 32.13
CA PRO A 488 -1.99 10.44 33.50
C PRO A 488 -1.44 11.79 33.99
N GLY A 489 -0.26 12.19 33.52
CA GLY A 489 0.41 13.44 33.88
C GLY A 489 -0.06 14.65 33.06
N GLY A 490 -0.95 14.45 32.08
CA GLY A 490 -1.40 15.47 31.15
C GLY A 490 -2.42 16.46 31.73
N SER A 491 -2.99 17.29 30.85
CA SER A 491 -3.99 18.30 31.20
C SER A 491 -5.29 18.13 30.43
N VAL A 492 -6.41 18.61 30.97
CA VAL A 492 -7.68 18.70 30.25
C VAL A 492 -7.54 19.63 29.04
N VAL A 493 -7.94 19.16 27.86
CA VAL A 493 -7.86 19.91 26.61
C VAL A 493 -9.24 20.49 26.29
N PRO A 494 -9.38 21.81 26.08
CA PRO A 494 -10.66 22.41 25.69
C PRO A 494 -11.05 21.98 24.26
N VAL A 495 -12.36 21.84 24.01
CA VAL A 495 -12.89 21.67 22.66
C VAL A 495 -12.91 23.03 21.97
N ASN A 496 -12.01 23.24 21.01
CA ASN A 496 -11.95 24.44 20.17
C ASN A 496 -12.37 24.17 18.71
N GLN A 497 -12.69 22.93 18.37
CA GLN A 497 -13.18 22.47 17.09
C GLN A 497 -14.70 22.71 16.97
N PRO A 498 -15.25 22.77 15.73
CA PRO A 498 -16.68 22.89 15.51
C PRO A 498 -17.47 21.76 16.18
N CYS A 499 -18.32 22.12 17.15
CA CYS A 499 -19.26 21.21 17.79
C CYS A 499 -20.59 21.24 17.05
N ARG A 500 -21.09 20.08 16.62
CA ARG A 500 -22.34 19.98 15.87
C ARG A 500 -23.54 20.57 16.60
N GLN A 501 -23.59 20.37 17.92
CA GLN A 501 -24.68 20.83 18.78
C GLN A 501 -24.59 22.33 19.09
N GLY A 502 -23.57 23.02 18.60
CA GLY A 502 -23.31 24.43 18.84
C GLY A 502 -22.16 24.68 19.82
N PRO A 503 -21.60 25.90 19.85
CA PRO A 503 -20.49 26.24 20.73
C PRO A 503 -20.80 25.99 22.21
N GLY A 504 -19.88 25.35 22.93
CA GLY A 504 -20.01 25.05 24.36
C GLY A 504 -20.83 23.79 24.70
N ASN A 505 -21.43 23.11 23.72
CA ASN A 505 -22.21 21.89 23.95
C ASN A 505 -21.38 20.59 23.90
N CYS A 506 -20.12 20.67 23.47
CA CYS A 506 -19.17 19.55 23.52
C CYS A 506 -18.25 19.70 24.75
N ALA A 507 -18.04 18.62 25.49
CA ALA A 507 -17.27 18.62 26.74
C ALA A 507 -15.76 18.58 26.46
N PRO A 508 -14.93 19.28 27.27
CA PRO A 508 -13.47 19.17 27.22
C PRO A 508 -12.97 17.72 27.32
N TRP A 509 -11.82 17.45 26.72
CA TRP A 509 -11.20 16.13 26.74
C TRP A 509 -10.30 15.92 27.94
N HIS A 510 -10.50 14.80 28.64
CA HIS A 510 -9.58 14.32 29.65
C HIS A 510 -8.28 13.82 29.00
N PRO A 511 -7.10 13.95 29.62
CA PRO A 511 -5.86 13.38 29.07
C PRO A 511 -5.85 11.84 29.08
N MET A 512 -6.75 11.22 29.86
CA MET A 512 -7.02 9.78 29.83
C MET A 512 -8.03 9.47 28.73
N LYS A 513 -7.65 8.57 27.82
CA LYS A 513 -8.37 8.31 26.57
C LYS A 513 -9.05 6.94 26.57
N GLY A 514 -8.38 5.94 27.14
CA GLY A 514 -8.74 4.54 26.97
C GLY A 514 -8.21 3.98 25.65
N PRO A 515 -8.45 2.69 25.39
CA PRO A 515 -8.05 2.05 24.13
C PRO A 515 -8.68 2.75 22.92
N MET A 516 -7.87 2.99 21.88
CA MET A 516 -8.32 3.47 20.58
C MET A 516 -7.65 2.69 19.44
N VAL A 517 -8.44 2.16 18.51
CA VAL A 517 -7.96 1.47 17.31
C VAL A 517 -7.18 2.43 16.42
N THR A 518 -6.15 1.95 15.74
CA THR A 518 -5.43 2.79 14.78
C THR A 518 -6.36 3.24 13.64
N GLN A 519 -6.29 4.52 13.24
CA GLN A 519 -7.00 5.02 12.06
C GLN A 519 -6.16 4.87 10.80
N SER A 520 -6.76 4.51 9.67
CA SER A 520 -6.08 4.65 8.37
C SER A 520 -5.79 6.13 8.09
N LEU A 521 -4.57 6.42 7.62
CA LEU A 521 -4.18 7.75 7.16
C LEU A 521 -4.70 8.03 5.74
N GLN A 522 -5.13 7.01 5.01
CA GLN A 522 -5.67 7.17 3.66
C GLN A 522 -6.91 8.07 3.68
N GLY A 523 -6.90 9.07 2.80
CA GLY A 523 -7.97 10.06 2.68
C GLY A 523 -8.26 10.85 3.97
N ILE A 524 -7.39 10.81 4.99
CA ILE A 524 -7.68 11.44 6.28
C ILE A 524 -7.58 12.97 6.21
N VAL A 525 -6.66 13.49 5.39
CA VAL A 525 -6.50 14.94 5.18
C VAL A 525 -7.75 15.50 4.50
N GLY A 526 -8.28 16.59 5.05
CA GLY A 526 -9.54 17.19 4.60
C GLY A 526 -10.80 16.61 5.27
N ALA A 527 -10.68 15.57 6.12
CA ALA A 527 -11.80 14.96 6.84
C ALA A 527 -12.18 15.68 8.15
N GLY A 528 -11.80 16.96 8.29
CA GLY A 528 -12.00 17.77 9.51
C GLY A 528 -10.92 17.55 10.56
N ALA A 529 -11.29 17.70 11.83
CA ALA A 529 -10.39 17.42 12.96
C ALA A 529 -9.86 15.97 12.90
N MET A 530 -8.73 15.70 13.51
CA MET A 530 -7.98 14.44 13.50
C MET A 530 -7.97 13.78 14.87
N HIS A 531 -7.49 12.53 14.92
CA HIS A 531 -7.65 11.61 16.05
C HIS A 531 -9.13 11.24 16.29
N TRP A 532 -9.42 10.08 16.91
CA TRP A 532 -10.80 9.64 17.14
C TRP A 532 -11.64 10.65 17.92
N ARG A 533 -10.98 11.38 18.83
CA ARG A 533 -11.63 12.42 19.64
C ARG A 533 -11.85 13.72 18.89
N GLY A 534 -11.06 13.99 17.85
CA GLY A 534 -11.05 15.29 17.18
C GLY A 534 -10.31 16.39 17.94
N ASP A 535 -9.47 16.02 18.91
CA ASP A 535 -8.64 16.92 19.74
C ASP A 535 -7.36 17.40 19.03
N ARG A 536 -7.16 16.99 17.77
CA ARG A 536 -6.10 17.46 16.89
C ARG A 536 -6.73 18.18 15.72
N GLU A 537 -6.39 19.44 15.47
CA GLU A 537 -7.06 20.24 14.43
C GLU A 537 -6.74 19.75 13.01
N ASN A 538 -5.50 19.29 12.80
CA ASN A 538 -4.96 18.83 11.52
C ASN A 538 -3.70 17.98 11.78
N LEU A 539 -3.00 17.56 10.72
CA LEU A 539 -1.80 16.72 10.85
C LEU A 539 -0.64 17.45 11.56
N ALA A 540 -0.50 18.77 11.38
CA ALA A 540 0.56 19.55 12.05
C ALA A 540 0.43 19.51 13.59
N ALA A 541 -0.78 19.33 14.12
CA ALA A 541 -1.02 19.17 15.57
C ALA A 541 -0.42 17.87 16.17
N PHE A 542 0.11 16.97 15.33
CA PHE A 542 0.82 15.75 15.76
C PHE A 542 2.34 15.91 15.83
N ALA A 543 2.93 17.08 15.53
CA ALA A 543 4.38 17.29 15.67
C ALA A 543 4.94 16.88 17.05
N PRO A 544 4.25 17.10 18.18
CA PRO A 544 4.73 16.62 19.49
C PRO A 544 4.81 15.11 19.63
N ALA A 545 4.08 14.32 18.82
CA ALA A 545 4.09 12.85 18.91
C ALA A 545 5.44 12.24 18.47
N PHE A 546 6.20 12.93 17.62
CA PHE A 546 7.58 12.54 17.28
C PHE A 546 8.47 12.48 18.53
N VAL A 547 8.31 13.46 19.43
CA VAL A 547 9.05 13.49 20.70
C VAL A 547 8.41 12.57 21.75
N ASN A 548 7.11 12.72 21.97
CA ASN A 548 6.40 12.12 23.11
C ASN A 548 6.14 10.63 22.94
N LEU A 549 5.91 10.16 21.71
CA LEU A 549 5.63 8.76 21.41
C LEU A 549 6.82 8.08 20.72
N GLN A 550 7.42 8.68 19.69
CA GLN A 550 8.55 8.06 18.97
C GLN A 550 9.90 8.26 19.67
N GLY A 551 9.96 9.14 20.67
CA GLY A 551 11.17 9.36 21.47
C GLY A 551 12.20 10.29 20.83
N ASP A 552 11.87 10.94 19.72
CA ASP A 552 12.78 11.83 18.99
C ASP A 552 13.25 13.03 19.83
N ASP A 553 14.35 13.66 19.42
CA ASP A 553 15.00 14.76 20.13
C ASP A 553 14.22 16.07 20.02
N ALA A 554 13.55 16.29 18.88
CA ALA A 554 12.81 17.50 18.59
C ALA A 554 11.56 17.21 17.76
N ALA A 555 10.55 18.08 17.89
CA ALA A 555 9.40 18.02 17.01
C ALA A 555 9.79 18.55 15.61
N PRO A 556 9.24 17.97 14.52
CA PRO A 556 9.44 18.51 13.18
C PRO A 556 9.01 19.97 13.07
N SER A 557 9.66 20.72 12.17
CA SER A 557 9.27 22.11 11.92
C SER A 557 7.89 22.20 11.25
N ALA A 558 7.30 23.39 11.19
CA ALA A 558 6.06 23.59 10.46
C ALA A 558 6.19 23.28 8.96
N ALA A 559 7.36 23.52 8.37
CA ALA A 559 7.64 23.18 6.97
C ALA A 559 7.71 21.66 6.76
N ASP A 560 8.35 20.95 7.68
CA ASP A 560 8.43 19.49 7.68
C ASP A 560 7.04 18.85 7.82
N MET A 561 6.23 19.36 8.75
CA MET A 561 4.85 18.92 8.91
C MET A 561 3.98 19.22 7.68
N GLN A 562 4.30 20.27 6.91
CA GLN A 562 3.63 20.56 5.65
C GLN A 562 4.00 19.52 4.59
N LEU A 563 5.27 19.16 4.44
CA LEU A 563 5.70 18.08 3.54
C LEU A 563 5.00 16.75 3.90
N PHE A 564 4.94 16.43 5.20
CA PHE A 564 4.22 15.24 5.65
C PHE A 564 2.71 15.32 5.33
N THR A 565 2.11 16.50 5.50
CA THR A 565 0.70 16.73 5.15
C THR A 565 0.44 16.56 3.66
N ASP A 566 1.32 17.09 2.81
CA ASP A 566 1.19 16.99 1.35
C ASP A 566 1.31 15.53 0.88
N PHE A 567 2.20 14.75 1.50
CA PHE A 567 2.31 13.31 1.26
C PHE A 567 1.02 12.57 1.66
N ILE A 568 0.56 12.71 2.91
CA ILE A 568 -0.66 12.02 3.37
C ILE A 568 -1.89 12.47 2.57
N ALA A 569 -1.95 13.74 2.17
CA ALA A 569 -2.99 14.27 1.28
C ALA A 569 -2.95 13.67 -0.13
N ALA A 570 -1.85 13.04 -0.55
CA ALA A 570 -1.73 12.33 -1.82
C ALA A 570 -2.13 10.85 -1.73
N VAL A 571 -2.19 10.26 -0.53
CA VAL A 571 -2.56 8.85 -0.35
C VAL A 571 -4.08 8.65 -0.52
N ARG A 572 -4.47 7.69 -1.36
CA ARG A 572 -5.86 7.40 -1.74
C ARG A 572 -6.25 5.98 -1.32
N TYR A 573 -7.54 5.78 -1.02
CA TYR A 573 -8.07 4.43 -0.86
C TYR A 573 -8.11 3.68 -2.20
N PRO A 574 -7.82 2.36 -2.22
CA PRO A 574 -8.03 1.51 -3.39
C PRO A 574 -9.53 1.35 -3.74
N PRO A 575 -9.87 0.68 -4.85
CA PRO A 575 -11.24 0.26 -5.15
C PRO A 575 -11.88 -0.46 -3.95
N ASN A 576 -13.16 -0.19 -3.68
CA ASN A 576 -13.88 -0.90 -2.62
C ASN A 576 -14.44 -2.24 -3.16
N PRO A 577 -14.02 -3.40 -2.64
CA PRO A 577 -14.43 -4.73 -3.13
C PRO A 577 -15.90 -5.07 -2.84
N SER A 578 -16.58 -4.27 -2.02
CA SER A 578 -18.02 -4.41 -1.73
C SER A 578 -18.90 -3.65 -2.73
N ARG A 579 -18.34 -3.06 -3.79
CA ARG A 579 -19.09 -2.44 -4.89
C ARG A 579 -19.10 -3.31 -6.14
N ASN A 580 -20.03 -3.04 -7.05
CA ASN A 580 -19.96 -3.60 -8.40
C ASN A 580 -18.84 -2.92 -9.19
N PRO A 581 -18.26 -3.58 -10.23
CA PRO A 581 -17.22 -2.97 -11.05
C PRO A 581 -17.63 -1.67 -11.76
N ASP A 582 -18.94 -1.47 -12.00
CA ASP A 582 -19.51 -0.21 -12.52
C ASP A 582 -19.72 0.86 -11.42
N ASN A 583 -19.14 0.64 -10.25
CA ASN A 583 -19.22 1.47 -9.04
C ASN A 583 -20.62 1.59 -8.41
N THR A 584 -21.61 0.84 -8.92
CA THR A 584 -22.94 0.77 -8.30
C THR A 584 -22.93 -0.06 -7.01
N LEU A 585 -23.95 0.15 -6.18
CA LEU A 585 -24.13 -0.61 -4.94
C LEU A 585 -24.68 -2.01 -5.25
N ARG A 586 -24.21 -3.00 -4.50
CA ARG A 586 -24.68 -4.39 -4.61
C ARG A 586 -26.07 -4.56 -4.01
N ALA A 587 -26.91 -5.32 -4.70
CA ALA A 587 -28.25 -5.68 -4.23
C ALA A 587 -28.24 -6.79 -3.17
N ALA A 588 -27.14 -7.55 -3.07
CA ALA A 588 -26.92 -8.57 -2.06
C ALA A 588 -25.41 -8.65 -1.73
N LEU A 589 -25.09 -8.56 -0.44
CA LEU A 589 -23.76 -8.71 0.12
C LEU A 589 -23.83 -9.64 1.34
N PRO A 590 -22.90 -10.61 1.48
CA PRO A 590 -22.72 -11.34 2.73
C PRO A 590 -22.36 -10.38 3.85
N VAL A 591 -23.10 -10.45 4.95
CA VAL A 591 -22.94 -9.62 6.16
C VAL A 591 -23.24 -10.47 7.39
N THR A 592 -23.10 -9.90 8.59
CA THR A 592 -23.38 -10.61 9.83
C THR A 592 -24.84 -11.11 9.84
N GLY A 593 -25.02 -12.42 10.02
CA GLY A 593 -26.34 -13.05 10.12
C GLY A 593 -27.16 -13.11 8.83
N GLY A 594 -26.54 -13.00 7.63
CA GLY A 594 -27.20 -13.28 6.35
C GLY A 594 -26.71 -12.40 5.19
N ASN A 595 -27.63 -12.07 4.26
CA ASN A 595 -27.35 -11.14 3.17
C ASN A 595 -28.08 -9.80 3.38
N GLY A 596 -27.41 -8.70 3.05
CA GLY A 596 -27.94 -7.35 3.05
C GLY A 596 -27.91 -6.71 1.67
N SER A 597 -28.86 -5.82 1.38
CA SER A 597 -28.87 -4.97 0.19
C SER A 597 -28.29 -3.61 0.51
N ALA A 598 -27.11 -3.28 -0.04
CA ALA A 598 -26.49 -1.97 0.14
C ALA A 598 -27.33 -0.83 -0.45
N ILE A 599 -28.15 -1.13 -1.47
CA ILE A 599 -29.11 -0.18 -2.05
C ILE A 599 -30.19 0.20 -1.03
N ASN A 600 -30.80 -0.80 -0.38
CA ASN A 600 -31.78 -0.57 0.68
C ASN A 600 -31.12 0.10 1.89
N GLY A 601 -29.91 -0.34 2.25
CA GLY A 601 -29.10 0.21 3.32
C GLY A 601 -28.86 1.70 3.16
N ARG A 602 -28.47 2.14 1.95
CA ARG A 602 -28.31 3.56 1.63
C ARG A 602 -29.62 4.33 1.81
N ASN A 603 -30.74 3.77 1.35
CA ASN A 603 -32.04 4.43 1.49
C ASN A 603 -32.44 4.60 2.95
N LEU A 604 -32.20 3.59 3.79
CA LEU A 604 -32.43 3.66 5.24
C LEU A 604 -31.49 4.68 5.90
N PHE A 605 -30.20 4.62 5.57
CA PHE A 605 -29.18 5.51 6.12
C PHE A 605 -29.49 7.00 5.86
N LEU A 606 -30.01 7.31 4.68
CA LEU A 606 -30.35 8.68 4.28
C LEU A 606 -31.68 9.16 4.85
N ASN A 607 -32.69 8.29 4.92
CA ASN A 607 -34.08 8.73 5.06
C ASN A 607 -34.79 8.19 6.31
N ALA A 608 -34.32 7.10 6.92
CA ALA A 608 -35.00 6.50 8.06
C ALA A 608 -34.53 7.15 9.37
N PRO A 609 -35.44 7.68 10.22
CA PRO A 609 -35.09 8.30 11.50
C PRO A 609 -34.83 7.24 12.57
N ILE A 610 -33.86 6.36 12.33
CA ILE A 610 -33.58 5.20 13.18
C ILE A 610 -32.74 5.54 14.40
N THR A 611 -32.11 6.72 14.48
CA THR A 611 -31.32 7.10 15.67
C THR A 611 -32.22 7.87 16.64
N GLY A 612 -32.47 7.30 17.82
CA GLY A 612 -33.40 7.82 18.83
C GLY A 612 -34.85 8.00 18.33
N GLY A 613 -35.21 7.40 17.18
CA GLY A 613 -36.49 7.61 16.51
C GLY A 613 -36.67 9.00 15.87
N ALA A 614 -35.63 9.84 15.86
CA ALA A 614 -35.76 11.27 15.56
C ALA A 614 -34.81 11.79 14.47
N ILE A 615 -33.64 11.17 14.28
CA ILE A 615 -32.64 11.60 13.28
C ILE A 615 -32.14 10.44 12.42
N THR A 616 -31.70 10.76 11.21
CA THR A 616 -31.14 9.82 10.23
C THR A 616 -29.63 9.64 10.44
N CYS A 617 -29.05 8.54 9.96
CA CYS A 617 -27.61 8.29 10.07
C CYS A 617 -26.78 9.39 9.39
N VAL A 618 -27.22 9.86 8.23
CA VAL A 618 -26.54 10.92 7.46
C VAL A 618 -26.48 12.26 8.20
N SER A 619 -27.31 12.45 9.23
CA SER A 619 -27.25 13.65 10.06
C SER A 619 -25.91 13.78 10.79
N CYS A 620 -25.29 12.64 11.19
CA CYS A 620 -23.94 12.59 11.75
C CYS A 620 -22.89 12.24 10.67
N HIS A 621 -23.23 11.30 9.80
CA HIS A 621 -22.31 10.68 8.85
C HIS A 621 -22.58 11.16 7.42
N ALA A 622 -22.13 12.37 7.10
CA ALA A 622 -22.34 12.98 5.80
C ALA A 622 -21.65 12.19 4.67
N LEU A 623 -22.34 12.06 3.53
CA LEU A 623 -21.75 11.48 2.31
C LEU A 623 -20.84 12.51 1.59
N PRO A 624 -19.83 12.06 0.81
CA PRO A 624 -19.53 10.66 0.47
C PRO A 624 -18.60 9.95 1.47
N THR A 625 -17.92 10.68 2.35
CA THR A 625 -16.84 10.13 3.20
C THR A 625 -17.33 9.46 4.48
N GLY A 626 -18.56 9.71 4.90
CA GLY A 626 -19.12 9.23 6.15
C GLY A 626 -18.83 10.13 7.35
N THR A 627 -18.26 11.32 7.12
CA THR A 627 -17.98 12.31 8.17
C THR A 627 -18.44 13.71 7.76
N ASN A 628 -18.92 14.48 8.74
CA ASN A 628 -19.22 15.90 8.59
C ASN A 628 -18.10 16.81 9.14
N GLY A 629 -16.98 16.25 9.60
CA GLY A 629 -15.83 16.97 10.13
C GLY A 629 -16.04 17.65 11.50
N THR A 630 -17.18 17.41 12.17
CA THR A 630 -17.53 18.04 13.45
C THR A 630 -17.36 17.09 14.64
N ILE A 631 -17.19 17.69 15.82
CA ILE A 631 -17.28 17.00 17.10
C ILE A 631 -18.75 16.85 17.47
N ASP A 632 -19.13 15.68 17.94
CA ASP A 632 -20.46 15.44 18.50
C ASP A 632 -20.33 14.94 19.93
N PHE A 633 -21.28 15.33 20.77
CA PHE A 633 -21.47 14.78 22.11
C PHE A 633 -22.87 14.20 22.17
N VAL A 634 -23.01 12.98 21.66
CA VAL A 634 -24.32 12.35 21.65
C VAL A 634 -24.60 11.86 23.06
N ALA A 635 -25.36 12.62 23.85
CA ALA A 635 -25.77 12.23 25.20
C ALA A 635 -26.55 10.89 25.24
N ALA A 636 -27.02 10.41 24.08
CA ALA A 636 -27.67 9.12 23.88
C ALA A 636 -26.70 7.99 23.43
N ALA A 637 -25.44 8.31 23.11
CA ALA A 637 -24.39 7.33 22.81
C ALA A 637 -23.60 7.02 24.09
N PRO A 638 -23.09 5.79 24.27
CA PRO A 638 -22.41 5.37 25.51
C PRO A 638 -21.01 5.98 25.71
N GLU A 639 -20.64 6.99 24.94
CA GLU A 639 -19.29 7.56 24.89
C GLU A 639 -19.02 8.48 26.08
N PRO A 640 -17.91 8.28 26.82
CA PRO A 640 -17.62 9.05 28.02
C PRO A 640 -17.08 10.46 27.73
N GLN A 641 -16.71 10.74 26.48
CA GLN A 641 -16.12 12.00 26.03
C GLN A 641 -16.67 12.39 24.67
N SER A 642 -16.58 13.68 24.31
CA SER A 642 -16.90 14.16 22.97
C SER A 642 -15.98 13.52 21.93
N LEU A 643 -16.52 13.16 20.76
CA LEU A 643 -15.76 12.48 19.70
C LEU A 643 -16.05 13.09 18.33
N LYS A 644 -15.11 12.93 17.42
CA LYS A 644 -15.29 13.23 16.01
C LYS A 644 -16.13 12.13 15.36
N MET A 645 -17.01 12.52 14.42
CA MET A 645 -17.57 11.54 13.49
C MET A 645 -16.48 11.12 12.50
N ALA A 646 -15.96 9.90 12.63
CA ALA A 646 -14.93 9.40 11.72
C ALA A 646 -15.49 9.08 10.33
N GLN A 647 -14.61 9.13 9.33
CA GLN A 647 -14.95 8.64 7.98
C GLN A 647 -15.27 7.14 8.02
N LEU A 648 -16.09 6.68 7.07
CA LEU A 648 -16.58 5.31 6.98
C LEU A 648 -16.04 4.54 5.75
N ARG A 649 -15.08 5.12 5.02
CA ARG A 649 -14.63 4.56 3.72
C ARG A 649 -13.93 3.20 3.83
N ASN A 650 -13.34 2.88 4.97
CA ASN A 650 -12.56 1.67 5.19
C ASN A 650 -13.23 0.62 6.11
N MET A 651 -14.56 0.68 6.30
CA MET A 651 -15.25 -0.27 7.18
C MET A 651 -15.10 -1.73 6.73
N HIS A 652 -14.93 -1.98 5.43
CA HIS A 652 -14.73 -3.34 4.88
C HIS A 652 -13.41 -3.99 5.32
N GLU A 653 -12.40 -3.17 5.63
CA GLU A 653 -11.10 -3.62 6.13
C GLU A 653 -11.11 -3.93 7.63
N LYS A 654 -12.26 -3.86 8.33
CA LYS A 654 -12.38 -4.05 9.80
C LYS A 654 -13.20 -5.27 10.19
N THR A 655 -13.42 -6.19 9.25
CA THR A 655 -14.12 -7.46 9.52
C THR A 655 -13.18 -8.47 10.22
N GLY A 656 -13.70 -9.58 10.74
CA GLY A 656 -12.85 -10.66 11.31
C GLY A 656 -12.87 -10.80 12.84
N PHE A 657 -13.61 -9.96 13.56
CA PHE A 657 -13.83 -10.10 15.01
C PHE A 657 -15.32 -10.27 15.37
N SER A 658 -15.62 -11.23 16.25
CA SER A 658 -16.95 -11.48 16.82
C SER A 658 -16.82 -12.21 18.15
N ARG A 659 -17.46 -11.65 19.19
CA ARG A 659 -17.46 -12.25 20.54
C ARG A 659 -18.36 -13.49 20.63
N LEU A 660 -19.14 -13.76 19.57
CA LEU A 660 -19.94 -14.98 19.44
C LEU A 660 -19.12 -16.16 18.90
N LEU A 661 -17.94 -15.90 18.32
CA LEU A 661 -17.04 -16.92 17.83
C LEU A 661 -16.06 -17.33 18.94
N ALA A 662 -15.76 -18.63 18.99
CA ALA A 662 -14.78 -19.17 19.92
C ALA A 662 -13.36 -18.72 19.55
N ASN A 663 -13.03 -18.61 18.25
CA ASN A 663 -11.77 -18.12 17.75
C ASN A 663 -11.99 -17.02 16.71
N ASN A 664 -11.13 -16.02 16.71
CA ASN A 664 -11.17 -14.89 15.82
C ASN A 664 -9.80 -14.69 15.18
N ASN A 665 -9.77 -14.18 13.95
CA ASN A 665 -8.52 -13.79 13.33
C ASN A 665 -8.02 -12.42 13.85
N ARG A 666 -8.91 -11.61 14.45
CA ARG A 666 -8.60 -10.29 15.02
C ARG A 666 -9.07 -10.16 16.45
N GLY A 667 -8.35 -9.36 17.23
CA GLY A 667 -8.68 -9.06 18.63
C GLY A 667 -9.52 -7.80 18.85
N PHE A 668 -9.69 -6.99 17.81
CA PHE A 668 -10.34 -5.68 17.85
C PHE A 668 -11.35 -5.53 16.70
N GLY A 669 -12.42 -4.79 16.95
CA GLY A 669 -13.56 -4.64 16.04
C GLY A 669 -13.81 -3.20 15.61
N TYR A 670 -15.09 -2.82 15.62
CA TYR A 670 -15.59 -1.53 15.20
C TYR A 670 -15.66 -0.52 16.35
N LEU A 671 -15.94 0.74 15.98
CA LEU A 671 -15.80 1.94 16.81
C LEU A 671 -14.35 2.26 17.18
N HIS A 672 -14.17 3.41 17.82
CA HIS A 672 -12.84 3.88 18.20
C HIS A 672 -12.21 2.99 19.26
N ASP A 673 -12.95 2.50 20.24
CA ASP A 673 -12.44 1.74 21.38
C ASP A 673 -12.62 0.22 21.22
N SER A 674 -12.98 -0.26 20.02
CA SER A 674 -13.30 -1.66 19.78
C SER A 674 -14.47 -2.19 20.65
N PHE A 675 -15.36 -1.32 21.11
CA PHE A 675 -16.49 -1.72 21.95
C PHE A 675 -17.38 -2.73 21.23
N ASP A 676 -17.73 -2.47 19.97
CA ASP A 676 -18.59 -3.36 19.18
C ASP A 676 -17.74 -4.21 18.24
N ASP A 677 -17.85 -5.52 18.38
CA ASP A 677 -17.10 -6.51 17.60
C ASP A 677 -17.57 -6.59 16.14
N THR A 678 -18.87 -6.40 15.90
CA THR A 678 -19.46 -6.38 14.56
C THR A 678 -20.37 -5.17 14.37
N LEU A 679 -20.58 -4.76 13.10
CA LEU A 679 -21.54 -3.72 12.75
C LEU A 679 -22.98 -4.09 13.16
N ASP A 680 -23.38 -5.36 13.07
CA ASP A 680 -24.68 -5.82 13.56
C ASP A 680 -24.82 -5.61 15.08
N THR A 681 -23.78 -5.90 15.86
CA THR A 681 -23.79 -5.65 17.32
C THR A 681 -23.94 -4.16 17.63
N PHE A 682 -23.20 -3.30 16.91
CA PHE A 682 -23.36 -1.86 17.01
C PHE A 682 -24.79 -1.40 16.68
N LEU A 683 -25.38 -1.90 15.59
CA LEU A 683 -26.74 -1.57 15.15
C LEU A 683 -27.85 -2.15 16.06
N ARG A 684 -27.49 -3.00 17.04
CA ARG A 684 -28.39 -3.48 18.10
C ARG A 684 -28.32 -2.67 19.38
N THR A 685 -27.44 -1.67 19.45
CA THR A 685 -27.40 -0.78 20.62
C THR A 685 -28.72 0.00 20.76
N PRO A 686 -29.17 0.33 22.00
CA PRO A 686 -30.48 0.94 22.24
C PRO A 686 -30.71 2.31 21.59
N ILE A 687 -29.65 2.96 21.10
CA ILE A 687 -29.78 4.22 20.37
C ILE A 687 -30.47 4.03 19.01
N PHE A 688 -30.45 2.81 18.44
CA PHE A 688 -31.07 2.52 17.16
C PHE A 688 -32.45 1.88 17.32
N ALA A 689 -33.46 2.55 16.79
CA ALA A 689 -34.87 2.16 16.80
C ALA A 689 -35.26 1.46 15.48
N PHE A 690 -34.93 0.18 15.35
CA PHE A 690 -35.41 -0.67 14.25
C PHE A 690 -36.74 -1.34 14.61
N PRO A 691 -37.60 -1.70 13.63
CA PRO A 691 -38.78 -2.52 13.84
C PRO A 691 -38.44 -3.89 14.47
N PRO A 692 -39.42 -4.60 15.06
CA PRO A 692 -39.21 -5.97 15.51
C PRO A 692 -38.74 -6.92 14.39
N PRO A 693 -38.04 -8.01 14.72
CA PRO A 693 -37.75 -9.09 13.78
C PRO A 693 -39.02 -9.64 13.10
N PRO A 694 -38.92 -10.12 11.85
CA PRO A 694 -37.71 -10.27 11.03
C PRO A 694 -37.30 -8.99 10.27
N THR A 695 -38.19 -7.99 10.17
CA THR A 695 -37.97 -6.78 9.38
C THR A 695 -36.79 -5.97 9.88
N GLY A 696 -36.69 -5.75 11.19
CA GLY A 696 -35.55 -5.01 11.76
C GLY A 696 -34.21 -5.70 11.53
N ASP A 697 -34.17 -7.03 11.57
CA ASP A 697 -32.92 -7.76 11.29
C ASP A 697 -32.48 -7.61 9.84
N GLN A 698 -33.41 -7.62 8.87
CA GLN A 698 -33.07 -7.33 7.49
C GLN A 698 -32.60 -5.88 7.30
N GLN A 699 -33.22 -4.90 7.98
CA GLN A 699 -32.80 -3.50 7.89
C GLN A 699 -31.39 -3.27 8.44
N ARG A 700 -30.99 -3.98 9.51
CA ARG A 700 -29.61 -3.95 10.01
C ARG A 700 -28.62 -4.51 9.00
N ARG A 701 -28.92 -5.68 8.43
CA ARG A 701 -28.10 -6.28 7.36
C ARG A 701 -27.96 -5.37 6.15
N ASP A 702 -29.04 -4.71 5.75
CA ASP A 702 -29.03 -3.76 4.63
C ASP A 702 -28.11 -2.56 4.94
N ILE A 703 -28.18 -1.98 6.13
CA ILE A 703 -27.28 -0.87 6.54
C ILE A 703 -25.84 -1.35 6.67
N GLU A 704 -25.58 -2.51 7.26
CA GLU A 704 -24.26 -3.11 7.33
C GLU A 704 -23.66 -3.26 5.93
N ALA A 705 -24.43 -3.82 4.97
CA ALA A 705 -24.00 -3.93 3.58
C ALA A 705 -23.65 -2.56 2.97
N PHE A 706 -24.41 -1.50 3.28
CA PHE A 706 -24.08 -0.15 2.82
C PHE A 706 -22.82 0.43 3.49
N LEU A 707 -22.62 0.21 4.78
CA LEU A 707 -21.43 0.66 5.52
C LEU A 707 -20.15 0.04 4.95
N LEU A 708 -20.20 -1.23 4.54
CA LEU A 708 -19.08 -1.91 3.87
C LEU A 708 -18.85 -1.37 2.44
N SER A 709 -19.90 -0.84 1.77
CA SER A 709 -19.85 -0.33 0.41
C SER A 709 -19.65 1.19 0.29
N PHE A 710 -19.13 1.90 1.30
CA PHE A 710 -18.86 3.35 1.15
C PHE A 710 -17.94 3.63 -0.04
N ALA A 711 -18.18 4.74 -0.74
CA ALA A 711 -17.36 5.10 -1.88
C ALA A 711 -15.95 5.46 -1.40
N THR A 712 -14.93 4.89 -2.04
CA THR A 712 -13.54 5.28 -1.85
C THR A 712 -13.16 6.38 -2.85
N ASP A 713 -11.91 6.84 -2.80
CA ASP A 713 -11.40 7.84 -3.74
C ASP A 713 -11.14 7.25 -5.14
N THR A 714 -11.20 5.93 -5.27
CA THR A 714 -10.95 5.18 -6.49
C THR A 714 -12.21 4.47 -6.96
N HIS A 715 -12.56 4.63 -8.23
CA HIS A 715 -13.71 3.95 -8.84
C HIS A 715 -13.55 2.42 -8.75
N ALA A 716 -14.61 1.70 -8.37
CA ALA A 716 -14.56 0.25 -8.09
C ALA A 716 -14.10 -0.64 -9.26
N GLY A 717 -14.16 -0.12 -10.49
CA GLY A 717 -13.68 -0.78 -11.70
C GLY A 717 -12.21 -0.54 -12.06
N VAL A 718 -11.52 0.39 -11.40
CA VAL A 718 -10.09 0.63 -11.62
C VAL A 718 -9.31 -0.64 -11.33
N GLY A 719 -8.34 -0.95 -12.18
CA GLY A 719 -7.55 -2.17 -12.08
C GLY A 719 -8.11 -3.33 -12.90
N ALA A 720 -9.39 -3.32 -13.29
CA ALA A 720 -9.97 -4.38 -14.11
C ALA A 720 -9.21 -4.55 -15.44
N GLN A 721 -8.91 -5.79 -15.80
CA GLN A 721 -8.12 -6.12 -16.99
C GLN A 721 -8.72 -7.23 -17.85
N VAL A 722 -8.42 -7.16 -19.15
CA VAL A 722 -8.59 -8.29 -20.07
C VAL A 722 -7.46 -8.34 -21.09
N THR A 723 -6.88 -9.52 -21.32
CA THR A 723 -5.87 -9.76 -22.35
C THR A 723 -6.48 -10.54 -23.51
N ILE A 724 -6.35 -10.01 -24.72
CA ILE A 724 -6.91 -10.56 -25.95
C ILE A 724 -5.78 -11.15 -26.79
N ASP A 725 -5.96 -12.39 -27.26
CA ASP A 725 -5.01 -13.15 -28.09
C ASP A 725 -5.52 -13.38 -29.53
N GLY A 726 -6.61 -12.71 -29.89
CA GLY A 726 -7.35 -12.87 -31.14
C GLY A 726 -8.41 -13.98 -31.07
N ALA A 727 -8.08 -15.15 -30.53
CA ALA A 727 -9.02 -16.28 -30.42
C ALA A 727 -10.12 -16.03 -29.38
N ASN A 728 -9.77 -15.37 -28.27
CA ASN A 728 -10.67 -15.13 -27.15
C ASN A 728 -11.53 -13.85 -27.28
N ASN A 729 -11.36 -13.06 -28.36
CA ASN A 729 -11.94 -11.71 -28.50
C ASN A 729 -13.47 -11.66 -28.34
N ASN A 730 -14.18 -12.75 -28.67
CA ASN A 730 -15.64 -12.84 -28.58
C ASN A 730 -16.15 -13.64 -27.37
N THR A 731 -15.27 -13.95 -26.41
CA THR A 731 -15.66 -14.68 -25.20
C THR A 731 -16.48 -13.80 -24.24
N PRO A 732 -17.33 -14.40 -23.38
CA PRO A 732 -18.13 -13.64 -22.42
C PRO A 732 -17.32 -12.70 -21.52
N PRO A 733 -16.16 -13.07 -20.96
CA PRO A 733 -15.35 -12.15 -20.13
C PRO A 733 -14.93 -10.88 -20.89
N VAL A 734 -14.46 -11.01 -22.13
CA VAL A 734 -14.06 -9.87 -22.98
C VAL A 734 -15.26 -8.99 -23.31
N ASN A 735 -16.37 -9.58 -23.73
CA ASN A 735 -17.56 -8.81 -24.07
C ASN A 735 -18.16 -8.09 -22.85
N ASN A 736 -18.19 -8.74 -21.69
CA ASN A 736 -18.66 -8.13 -20.45
C ASN A 736 -17.79 -6.94 -20.04
N PHE A 737 -16.45 -7.07 -20.14
CA PHE A 737 -15.53 -5.97 -19.87
C PHE A 737 -15.89 -4.71 -20.68
N PHE A 738 -16.02 -4.82 -22.01
CA PHE A 738 -16.32 -3.65 -22.85
C PHE A 738 -17.75 -3.14 -22.67
N ASN A 739 -18.73 -4.03 -22.46
CA ASN A 739 -20.11 -3.63 -22.18
C ASN A 739 -20.24 -2.82 -20.89
N THR A 740 -19.44 -3.15 -19.87
CA THR A 740 -19.40 -2.42 -18.60
C THR A 740 -18.59 -1.14 -18.71
N PHE A 741 -17.37 -1.18 -19.24
CA PHE A 741 -16.42 -0.07 -19.09
C PHE A 741 -16.42 0.96 -20.23
N LEU A 742 -16.83 0.62 -21.45
CA LEU A 742 -16.89 1.63 -22.52
C LEU A 742 -17.90 2.74 -22.23
N PRO A 743 -19.13 2.48 -21.72
CA PRO A 743 -20.04 3.55 -21.34
C PRO A 743 -19.47 4.45 -20.23
N LEU A 744 -18.73 3.87 -19.28
CA LEU A 744 -18.12 4.61 -18.17
C LEU A 744 -16.94 5.47 -18.64
N ALA A 745 -16.11 4.96 -19.56
CA ALA A 745 -15.03 5.73 -20.19
C ALA A 745 -15.60 6.87 -21.05
N ASN A 746 -16.65 6.62 -21.85
CA ASN A 746 -17.33 7.66 -22.63
C ASN A 746 -17.92 8.79 -21.76
N SER A 747 -18.29 8.49 -20.51
CA SER A 747 -18.83 9.48 -19.57
C SER A 747 -17.77 10.10 -18.64
N GLY A 748 -16.48 9.74 -18.82
CA GLY A 748 -15.38 10.30 -18.03
C GLY A 748 -15.36 9.84 -16.56
N GLN A 749 -16.02 8.73 -16.22
CA GLN A 749 -16.01 8.18 -14.85
C GLN A 749 -14.76 7.35 -14.55
N ILE A 750 -14.14 6.81 -15.60
CA ILE A 750 -12.90 6.03 -15.55
C ILE A 750 -12.03 6.40 -16.75
N GLY A 751 -10.73 6.13 -16.67
CA GLY A 751 -9.87 6.05 -17.84
C GLY A 751 -9.75 4.61 -18.33
N LEU A 752 -9.35 4.45 -19.59
CA LEU A 752 -9.08 3.14 -20.18
C LEU A 752 -7.81 3.23 -21.02
N VAL A 753 -6.90 2.28 -20.83
CA VAL A 753 -5.68 2.15 -21.63
C VAL A 753 -5.62 0.79 -22.29
N ALA A 754 -4.81 0.67 -23.34
CA ALA A 754 -4.42 -0.61 -23.88
C ALA A 754 -2.92 -0.63 -24.18
N HIS A 755 -2.33 -1.81 -24.10
CA HIS A 755 -0.95 -2.05 -24.52
C HIS A 755 -0.82 -3.41 -25.18
N GLY A 756 0.09 -3.54 -26.13
CA GLY A 756 0.29 -4.80 -26.85
C GLY A 756 1.20 -4.61 -28.06
N ARG A 757 1.27 -5.63 -28.93
CA ARG A 757 1.96 -5.48 -30.23
C ARG A 757 0.95 -5.36 -31.36
N VAL A 758 1.01 -4.24 -32.08
CA VAL A 758 0.15 -3.98 -33.24
C VAL A 758 1.05 -3.65 -34.43
N GLY A 759 1.02 -4.49 -35.47
CA GLY A 759 1.86 -4.33 -36.66
C GLY A 759 3.36 -4.61 -36.42
N GLY A 760 3.73 -5.30 -35.34
CA GLY A 760 5.12 -5.64 -35.00
C GLY A 760 5.66 -4.97 -33.72
N PRO A 761 5.72 -3.64 -33.63
CA PRO A 761 6.24 -2.94 -32.46
C PRO A 761 5.28 -3.02 -31.26
N VAL A 762 5.82 -2.81 -30.06
CA VAL A 762 5.00 -2.59 -28.86
C VAL A 762 4.37 -1.20 -28.98
N ARG A 763 3.07 -1.12 -28.70
CA ARG A 763 2.26 0.08 -28.79
C ARG A 763 1.49 0.34 -27.51
N GLY A 764 1.30 1.61 -27.21
CA GLY A 764 0.47 2.15 -26.16
C GLY A 764 -0.75 2.89 -26.68
N TYR A 765 -1.83 2.86 -25.92
CA TYR A 765 -3.09 3.49 -26.28
C TYR A 765 -3.77 4.09 -25.05
N ALA A 766 -4.27 5.32 -25.18
CA ALA A 766 -5.09 6.01 -24.19
C ALA A 766 -6.47 6.29 -24.76
N TYR A 767 -7.52 5.90 -24.05
CA TYR A 767 -8.89 6.16 -24.48
C TYR A 767 -9.18 7.65 -24.42
N VAL A 768 -9.84 8.18 -25.46
CA VAL A 768 -10.20 9.60 -25.53
C VAL A 768 -11.70 9.81 -25.42
N ASN A 769 -12.48 9.45 -26.45
CA ASN A 769 -13.93 9.52 -26.47
C ASN A 769 -14.48 8.73 -27.67
N GLY A 770 -15.80 8.54 -27.73
CA GLY A 770 -16.47 8.06 -28.95
C GLY A 770 -16.03 6.66 -29.40
N ASN A 771 -15.57 5.82 -28.46
CA ASN A 771 -14.98 4.50 -28.74
C ASN A 771 -13.70 4.54 -29.58
N VAL A 772 -12.87 5.56 -29.35
CA VAL A 772 -11.57 5.76 -30.01
C VAL A 772 -10.45 5.82 -28.97
N PHE A 773 -9.32 5.23 -29.31
CA PHE A 773 -8.05 5.38 -28.61
C PHE A 773 -7.11 6.31 -29.40
N GLN A 774 -6.43 7.20 -28.69
CA GLN A 774 -5.21 7.83 -29.15
C GLN A 774 -4.07 6.82 -28.99
N SER A 775 -3.28 6.62 -30.04
CA SER A 775 -2.05 5.83 -29.94
C SER A 775 -0.94 6.66 -29.31
N ASP A 776 0.09 5.99 -28.83
CA ASP A 776 1.42 6.53 -28.49
C ASP A 776 2.19 7.21 -29.65
N ARG A 777 1.53 7.47 -30.79
CA ARG A 777 2.06 8.27 -31.90
C ARG A 777 1.11 9.40 -32.23
N GLN A 778 1.61 10.62 -32.33
CA GLN A 778 0.82 11.82 -32.54
C GLN A 778 0.05 11.74 -33.86
N GLY A 779 -1.24 12.11 -33.83
CA GLY A 779 -2.11 12.04 -35.01
C GLY A 779 -2.60 10.64 -35.39
N GLU A 780 -2.14 9.58 -34.71
CA GLU A 780 -2.61 8.22 -34.92
C GLU A 780 -3.72 7.87 -33.92
N THR A 781 -4.91 7.53 -34.42
CA THR A 781 -6.04 7.06 -33.60
C THR A 781 -6.57 5.73 -34.13
N ILE A 782 -7.17 4.94 -33.24
CA ILE A 782 -7.74 3.64 -33.60
C ILE A 782 -9.08 3.41 -32.89
N ALA A 783 -10.07 2.90 -33.62
CA ALA A 783 -11.35 2.54 -33.03
C ALA A 783 -11.19 1.30 -32.12
N VAL A 784 -11.94 1.24 -31.01
CA VAL A 784 -11.91 0.11 -30.06
C VAL A 784 -12.08 -1.24 -30.78
N ALA A 785 -13.03 -1.33 -31.70
CA ALA A 785 -13.29 -2.57 -32.44
C ALA A 785 -12.11 -2.98 -33.34
N ALA A 786 -11.44 -2.02 -33.97
CA ALA A 786 -10.27 -2.26 -34.80
C ALA A 786 -9.06 -2.69 -33.95
N LEU A 787 -8.84 -2.04 -32.81
CA LEU A 787 -7.77 -2.40 -31.88
C LEU A 787 -7.97 -3.82 -31.33
N ARG A 788 -9.20 -4.18 -30.93
CA ARG A 788 -9.55 -5.55 -30.52
C ARG A 788 -9.28 -6.57 -31.63
N ALA A 789 -9.61 -6.24 -32.87
CA ALA A 789 -9.40 -7.12 -34.02
C ALA A 789 -7.92 -7.26 -34.43
N ALA A 790 -7.06 -6.33 -34.00
CA ALA A 790 -5.62 -6.39 -34.25
C ALA A 790 -4.88 -7.39 -33.35
N ALA A 791 -5.49 -7.82 -32.24
CA ALA A 791 -4.92 -8.81 -31.34
C ALA A 791 -4.78 -10.18 -32.03
N ALA A 792 -3.65 -10.85 -31.79
CA ALA A 792 -3.37 -12.19 -32.31
C ALA A 792 -2.44 -12.95 -31.34
N ALA A 793 -2.32 -14.26 -31.51
CA ALA A 793 -1.33 -15.05 -30.77
C ALA A 793 0.08 -14.52 -31.08
N GLY A 794 0.83 -14.12 -30.05
CA GLY A 794 2.11 -13.45 -30.18
C GLY A 794 2.07 -11.92 -30.35
N GLY A 795 0.87 -11.37 -30.54
CA GLY A 795 0.54 -9.95 -30.57
C GLY A 795 -0.64 -9.65 -29.66
N GLU A 796 -0.57 -10.16 -28.42
CA GLU A 796 -1.61 -9.99 -27.43
C GLU A 796 -1.79 -8.50 -27.08
N ILE A 797 -3.03 -8.11 -26.76
CA ILE A 797 -3.38 -6.75 -26.35
C ILE A 797 -4.12 -6.81 -25.02
N THR A 798 -3.58 -6.12 -24.01
CA THR A 798 -4.17 -6.02 -22.68
C THR A 798 -4.85 -4.66 -22.53
N PHE A 799 -6.13 -4.67 -22.17
CA PHE A 799 -6.91 -3.49 -21.82
C PHE A 799 -6.99 -3.37 -20.30
N THR A 800 -6.80 -2.17 -19.76
CA THR A 800 -6.78 -1.91 -18.31
C THR A 800 -7.60 -0.67 -17.99
N VAL A 801 -8.54 -0.79 -17.05
CA VAL A 801 -9.26 0.36 -16.50
C VAL A 801 -8.33 1.09 -15.52
N VAL A 802 -8.18 2.40 -15.70
CA VAL A 802 -7.31 3.25 -14.88
C VAL A 802 -8.10 4.41 -14.27
N PRO A 803 -7.58 5.10 -13.24
CA PRO A 803 -8.20 6.33 -12.75
C PRO A 803 -8.37 7.34 -13.89
N PHE A 804 -9.54 7.99 -13.96
CA PHE A 804 -9.76 9.02 -14.97
C PHE A 804 -8.70 10.13 -14.84
N GLY A 805 -8.14 10.58 -15.97
CA GLY A 805 -7.04 11.55 -16.00
C GLY A 805 -5.65 10.91 -16.10
N SER A 806 -5.44 9.69 -15.59
CA SER A 806 -4.14 9.00 -15.63
C SER A 806 -3.82 8.28 -16.95
N GLN A 807 -4.80 8.16 -17.85
CA GLN A 807 -4.69 7.37 -19.08
C GLN A 807 -3.60 7.85 -20.05
N ALA A 808 -3.31 9.15 -20.09
CA ALA A 808 -2.23 9.69 -20.93
C ALA A 808 -0.88 9.17 -20.43
N ARG A 809 -0.59 9.41 -19.13
CA ARG A 809 0.64 8.97 -18.48
C ARG A 809 0.86 7.46 -18.58
N ILE A 810 -0.18 6.68 -18.30
CA ILE A 810 -0.08 5.22 -18.28
C ILE A 810 -0.01 4.65 -19.71
N GLY A 811 -0.71 5.27 -20.66
CA GLY A 811 -0.94 4.73 -21.98
C GLY A 811 0.07 5.16 -23.04
N ILE A 812 0.40 6.45 -23.10
CA ILE A 812 0.99 7.07 -24.31
C ILE A 812 2.09 8.11 -24.05
N ASP A 813 2.26 8.64 -22.84
CA ASP A 813 3.24 9.69 -22.50
C ASP A 813 3.79 9.42 -21.09
N ARG A 814 4.74 8.51 -20.99
CA ARG A 814 5.16 7.88 -19.72
C ARG A 814 5.76 8.87 -18.73
N ASP A 815 6.53 9.85 -19.20
CA ASP A 815 7.28 10.81 -18.37
C ASP A 815 6.68 12.22 -18.30
N ARG A 816 5.62 12.49 -19.08
CA ARG A 816 4.82 13.73 -19.08
C ARG A 816 5.54 14.93 -19.68
N ASP A 817 6.48 14.71 -20.59
CA ASP A 817 7.10 15.79 -21.34
C ASP A 817 6.19 16.32 -22.48
N GLY A 818 5.10 15.61 -22.78
CA GLY A 818 4.13 15.94 -23.82
C GLY A 818 4.44 15.35 -25.19
N ALA A 819 5.56 14.64 -25.33
CA ALA A 819 5.84 13.75 -26.45
C ALA A 819 5.23 12.37 -26.17
N PHE A 820 4.77 11.69 -27.23
CA PHE A 820 4.22 10.35 -27.04
C PHE A 820 5.31 9.29 -27.16
N ASP A 821 5.22 8.23 -26.35
CA ASP A 821 6.25 7.20 -26.17
C ASP A 821 6.80 6.65 -27.51
N ARG A 822 5.95 6.47 -28.54
CA ARG A 822 6.41 5.95 -29.84
C ARG A 822 7.08 7.01 -30.69
N ASP A 823 6.60 8.25 -30.66
CA ASP A 823 7.27 9.37 -31.34
C ASP A 823 8.67 9.57 -30.76
N GLU A 824 8.80 9.46 -29.44
CA GLU A 824 10.07 9.51 -28.74
C GLU A 824 11.03 8.41 -29.18
N ILE A 825 10.60 7.14 -29.12
CA ILE A 825 11.42 6.00 -29.54
C ILE A 825 11.86 6.14 -31.00
N GLU A 826 10.97 6.58 -31.89
CA GLU A 826 11.27 6.73 -33.33
C GLU A 826 12.24 7.88 -33.61
N ARG A 827 12.25 8.89 -32.73
CA ARG A 827 13.10 10.08 -32.77
C ARG A 827 14.23 10.04 -31.74
N CYS A 828 14.61 8.84 -31.30
CA CYS A 828 15.80 8.62 -30.49
C CYS A 828 15.78 9.39 -29.15
N SER A 829 14.60 9.50 -28.57
CA SER A 829 14.38 9.93 -27.19
C SER A 829 14.10 8.72 -26.29
N ASP A 830 14.09 8.93 -24.98
CA ASP A 830 13.76 7.93 -23.98
C ASP A 830 12.45 8.31 -23.28
N PRO A 831 11.35 7.53 -23.46
CA PRO A 831 10.08 7.77 -22.79
C PRO A 831 10.10 7.73 -21.26
N ALA A 832 11.26 7.43 -20.69
CA ALA A 832 11.51 7.42 -19.26
C ALA A 832 12.34 8.63 -18.80
N ASN A 833 12.49 9.66 -19.64
CA ASN A 833 13.39 10.77 -19.36
C ASN A 833 12.95 12.09 -20.02
N ALA A 834 12.11 12.83 -19.29
CA ALA A 834 11.55 14.10 -19.73
C ALA A 834 12.59 15.21 -20.01
N ALA A 835 13.86 15.02 -19.61
CA ALA A 835 14.94 15.95 -19.94
C ALA A 835 15.52 15.73 -21.36
N VAL A 836 15.24 14.58 -21.96
CA VAL A 836 15.66 14.20 -23.30
C VAL A 836 14.48 14.41 -24.22
N VAL A 837 14.49 15.50 -24.99
CA VAL A 837 13.41 15.78 -25.94
C VAL A 837 13.65 15.11 -27.30
N PRO A 838 12.60 14.69 -28.02
CA PRO A 838 12.71 14.19 -29.39
C PRO A 838 13.33 15.20 -30.35
N VAL A 839 14.29 14.77 -31.17
CA VAL A 839 14.89 15.57 -32.24
C VAL A 839 14.69 14.89 -33.61
N PRO A 840 14.70 15.63 -34.72
CA PRO A 840 14.70 15.03 -36.04
C PRO A 840 15.93 14.12 -36.24
N ARG A 841 15.78 13.02 -37.01
CA ARG A 841 16.95 12.23 -37.43
C ARG A 841 17.88 13.11 -38.28
N GLY A 842 19.18 13.00 -38.03
CA GLY A 842 20.20 13.86 -38.62
C GLY A 842 20.56 15.11 -37.82
N ASP A 843 19.77 15.53 -36.82
CA ASP A 843 20.13 16.62 -35.89
C ASP A 843 21.08 16.09 -34.80
N VAL A 844 22.27 15.67 -35.24
CA VAL A 844 23.28 15.00 -34.40
C VAL A 844 23.96 15.95 -33.41
N ASN A 845 23.74 17.26 -33.53
CA ASN A 845 24.20 18.25 -32.55
C ASN A 845 23.10 18.69 -31.55
N TYR A 846 21.88 18.18 -31.69
CA TYR A 846 20.73 18.45 -30.83
C TYR A 846 20.30 19.92 -30.77
N SER A 847 20.45 20.64 -31.89
CA SER A 847 20.07 22.06 -31.99
C SER A 847 18.57 22.28 -32.25
N GLY A 848 17.85 21.22 -32.60
CA GLY A 848 16.44 21.24 -33.02
C GLY A 848 16.27 21.38 -34.54
N ALA A 849 17.34 21.37 -35.33
CA ALA A 849 17.30 21.49 -36.78
C ALA A 849 18.37 20.62 -37.45
N VAL A 850 18.04 20.04 -38.61
CA VAL A 850 19.00 19.34 -39.46
C VAL A 850 19.63 20.35 -40.43
N ASP A 851 20.87 20.76 -40.18
CA ASP A 851 21.56 21.78 -40.96
C ASP A 851 23.06 21.52 -41.17
N ALA A 852 23.77 22.49 -41.77
CA ALA A 852 25.18 22.33 -42.11
C ALA A 852 26.09 22.14 -40.87
N ALA A 853 25.64 22.54 -39.67
CA ALA A 853 26.36 22.36 -38.41
C ALA A 853 26.35 20.90 -37.92
N ASP A 854 25.47 20.05 -38.44
CA ASP A 854 25.41 18.62 -38.13
C ASP A 854 26.48 17.80 -38.87
N VAL A 855 26.92 18.28 -40.04
CA VAL A 855 27.87 17.56 -40.91
C VAL A 855 29.16 17.12 -40.19
N PRO A 856 29.86 17.98 -39.42
CA PRO A 856 31.09 17.57 -38.74
C PRO A 856 30.85 16.50 -37.67
N VAL A 857 29.70 16.56 -36.99
CA VAL A 857 29.33 15.60 -35.94
C VAL A 857 28.96 14.25 -36.57
N MET A 858 28.16 14.26 -37.64
CA MET A 858 27.79 13.06 -38.39
C MET A 858 29.04 12.31 -38.89
N VAL A 859 29.99 13.05 -39.47
CA VAL A 859 31.28 12.47 -39.91
C VAL A 859 32.07 11.90 -38.72
N SER A 860 32.08 12.58 -37.58
CA SER A 860 32.75 12.09 -36.37
C SER A 860 32.16 10.77 -35.88
N LEU A 861 30.83 10.63 -35.88
CA LEU A 861 30.13 9.42 -35.42
C LEU A 861 30.41 8.22 -36.34
N LEU A 862 30.49 8.44 -37.65
CA LEU A 862 30.81 7.40 -38.63
C LEU A 862 32.28 6.93 -38.56
N VAL A 863 33.22 7.87 -38.36
CA VAL A 863 34.65 7.56 -38.33
C VAL A 863 35.09 7.01 -36.97
N ASN A 864 34.37 7.36 -35.90
CA ASN A 864 34.66 6.90 -34.54
C ASN A 864 33.39 6.48 -33.78
N PRO A 865 32.74 5.37 -34.16
CA PRO A 865 31.48 4.94 -33.53
C PRO A 865 31.65 4.48 -32.08
N GLY A 866 32.89 4.25 -31.61
CA GLY A 866 33.19 3.82 -30.25
C GLY A 866 33.00 4.90 -29.17
N VAL A 867 32.91 6.18 -29.55
CA VAL A 867 32.64 7.28 -28.62
C VAL A 867 31.17 7.73 -28.61
N ALA A 868 30.36 7.19 -29.52
CA ALA A 868 28.96 7.54 -29.67
C ALA A 868 28.12 6.89 -28.57
N THR A 869 27.24 7.68 -27.96
CA THR A 869 26.14 7.16 -27.13
C THR A 869 25.11 6.43 -28.01
N ASP A 870 24.22 5.67 -27.40
CA ASP A 870 23.15 5.00 -28.16
C ASP A 870 22.17 6.00 -28.78
N ARG A 871 21.99 7.17 -28.15
CA ARG A 871 21.24 8.29 -28.71
C ARG A 871 21.95 8.87 -29.93
N ASP A 872 23.26 9.11 -29.86
CA ASP A 872 24.04 9.62 -30.99
C ASP A 872 23.92 8.69 -32.20
N ARG A 873 24.09 7.38 -31.96
CA ARG A 873 23.96 6.36 -33.02
C ARG A 873 22.57 6.33 -33.63
N CYS A 874 21.52 6.42 -32.80
CA CYS A 874 20.15 6.41 -33.28
C CYS A 874 19.82 7.67 -34.11
N VAL A 875 20.25 8.86 -33.68
CA VAL A 875 19.98 10.11 -34.42
C VAL A 875 20.76 10.15 -35.73
N ALA A 876 21.96 9.56 -35.74
CA ALA A 876 22.81 9.47 -36.93
C ALA A 876 22.38 8.39 -37.94
N ASP A 877 21.68 7.34 -37.48
CA ASP A 877 20.98 6.36 -38.33
C ASP A 877 19.81 7.08 -39.03
N PHE A 878 20.08 7.64 -40.20
CA PHE A 878 19.18 8.53 -40.92
C PHE A 878 18.11 7.74 -41.69
N ASN A 879 18.46 6.53 -42.15
CA ASN A 879 17.53 5.68 -42.91
C ASN A 879 16.64 4.81 -42.00
N GLY A 880 16.97 4.70 -40.70
CA GLY A 880 16.19 4.00 -39.69
C GLY A 880 16.32 2.47 -39.74
N ASP A 881 17.38 1.94 -40.32
CA ASP A 881 17.59 0.49 -40.44
C ASP A 881 18.30 -0.14 -39.23
N GLY A 882 18.74 0.69 -38.28
CA GLY A 882 19.41 0.29 -37.05
C GLY A 882 20.92 0.12 -37.19
N MET A 883 21.52 0.49 -38.31
CA MET A 883 22.96 0.57 -38.53
C MET A 883 23.36 2.01 -38.83
N LEU A 884 24.54 2.41 -38.36
CA LEU A 884 25.16 3.68 -38.73
C LEU A 884 26.24 3.42 -39.78
N ASP A 885 25.94 3.69 -41.05
CA ASP A 885 26.80 3.39 -42.18
C ASP A 885 26.75 4.42 -43.33
N GLY A 886 27.25 4.04 -44.51
CA GLY A 886 27.34 4.94 -45.66
C GLY A 886 26.00 5.27 -46.32
N GLU A 887 24.95 4.49 -46.06
CA GLU A 887 23.60 4.75 -46.58
C GLU A 887 22.95 5.93 -45.86
N ASP A 888 23.25 6.12 -44.58
CA ASP A 888 22.79 7.27 -43.78
C ASP A 888 23.31 8.59 -44.33
N VAL A 889 24.57 8.62 -44.75
CA VAL A 889 25.22 9.81 -45.31
C VAL A 889 24.50 10.29 -46.57
N ASN A 890 24.06 9.35 -47.41
CA ASN A 890 23.35 9.69 -48.65
C ASN A 890 21.98 10.29 -48.35
N GLY A 891 21.24 9.73 -47.40
CA GLY A 891 19.96 10.28 -46.95
C GLY A 891 20.12 11.65 -46.31
N PHE A 892 21.08 11.80 -45.41
CA PHE A 892 21.40 13.03 -44.70
C PHE A 892 21.81 14.16 -45.66
N LEU A 893 22.68 13.89 -46.63
CA LEU A 893 23.05 14.86 -47.66
C LEU A 893 21.86 15.24 -48.56
N ALA A 894 20.99 14.29 -48.90
CA ALA A 894 19.78 14.56 -49.69
C ALA A 894 18.80 15.48 -48.93
N CYS A 895 18.69 15.32 -47.61
CA CYS A 895 17.93 16.22 -46.74
C CYS A 895 18.54 17.63 -46.71
N LEU A 896 19.86 17.75 -46.46
CA LEU A 896 20.54 19.04 -46.39
C LEU A 896 20.49 19.84 -47.71
N ILE A 897 20.59 19.14 -48.85
CA ILE A 897 20.67 19.78 -50.18
C ILE A 897 19.28 19.95 -50.80
N GLY A 898 18.38 18.98 -50.59
CA GLY A 898 17.09 18.88 -51.27
C GLY A 898 15.86 19.16 -50.39
N GLY A 899 16.02 19.31 -49.08
CA GLY A 899 14.92 19.56 -48.13
C GLY A 899 14.04 18.35 -47.81
N ASN A 900 14.39 17.15 -48.29
CA ASN A 900 13.66 15.92 -48.02
C ASN A 900 14.20 15.23 -46.76
N CYS A 901 13.79 15.72 -45.58
CA CYS A 901 14.19 15.18 -44.30
C CYS A 901 13.08 14.25 -43.73
N PRO A 902 13.44 13.08 -43.16
CA PRO A 902 12.51 12.12 -42.58
C PRO A 902 11.91 12.58 -41.24
#